data_AF-A0A7G9L5H9-F1
#
_entry.id   AF-A0A7G9L5H9-F1
#
_cell.length_a   1.000
_cell.length_b   1.000
_cell.length_c   1.000
_cell.angle_alpha   90.00
_cell.angle_beta   90.00
_cell.angle_gamma   90.00
#
_symmetry.space_group_name_H-M   'P 1'
#
loop_
_entity.id
_entity.type
_entity.pdbx_description
1 polymer ?
#
loop_
_entity_poly.entity_id
_entity_poly.type
_entity_poly.pdbx_seq_one_letter_code
_entity_poly.pdbx_strand_id
1 'polypeptide(L)'
;MVDIPAHRSTDSEIAVGGSIVDRLEVPGDHDWIRVELTAGHLYVFNLSGTGDDPLTDPYLYLRDATGALLTQDDDGGSGLNSRLQFQPETTGTYYLDVGAYENRYGGSYQVDATEIDISQDIPGDRSSTTSIGIGESLVNQLEYLGDRDFIRVELTAGQFYIFELSGSGSDPVGSPNLRLRDSDGAIISSDSSYSSSTSQLAFQAPASGTYYIDVGSRATDGSGGYQLTVNEMDLSNDIPGDRSTTTSIEIGGSLVSQVEYSGDRDFIRVELTADHVYTFDLSGAGSDPLHYPYLRLRNSDGAIVGFDLTYNYNTSHLEFRAPTSGTYYIDVAGRYTENDGAYQLSVGEIDLSNDIRGDRGTTTSLAVDESLVSQLEYQGDRDFIRVELTADHVYTFDLSGAGSDPLRYPYLRLRSSDGAIVGSDPTYNYNTSHLEFRAPTSGTYYIDVSGRYTGNDGAYQLSVGEIDVSNDIRGDRGTTTSLAVDESLVSQLEYQGDRDFIRVELTAGHVYTLDLSSAGGDPLRYPYLQLRNSDGAVVDSDSSYNYFTSHLEFRAATTGTYYVDVRSHFAENDGTYRLRLGEIDVSQDIAGDSTTTATIDFGEAVTGQLEYMDDRDWYRIDLTEGQRIVITGSGTADSPILRDASGAYVAAPAFSYYNSMARFAFTPTASGTYYIDVGARDDDSRGVYGLTIIESDPIASSGNTDSVWGFNNTADTSDFDPTARVDDLVYISDMGGIDTLDLSGFAQSQRISLNPGTISSFGGGERNLEIASNTVIENAVGGSGSDTIYGNAANNVLRGNAGSDTLQGDAGDDILDGGAGRDYMSGGSGNDTYYVDFAGDSVYDLSGDDVVYAALNYVLPYSIERLVLTGAAISGTGNSLANLIVGNRLGNELDGLGGNDVLDGGAGDDVMRGGMGDDTFMVDSIGDRAIESLRGGIDTVISEVDYQLGREVENLTLAGTAIAGLGNGGSNDIRGNALDNYLDGGRGVDILRGGAGDDLYIVDDRDRVVEAAGEGVDSVLSSVSLVLSDNVENLFLRGDAVRAVGNALDNVLRGNGANNVLDGRAGADEMRGGAGDDFYFVDDAGDRVVEATGAGNDRVYARTSYAADANVEDVILRGGGAFDITGNGLDNALVGNADANRINGGAGADTMRGGGGADVFEFRDNSFAGLRPSTSDRIVDFRQGQGDRIDLDLVDADTTQAGRQDFAFIGSGAFSGAAGELRYQVINGNTYVYGDTDGDGDANFLIRLDGAYTLVGGDFIL
;
A
#
# COMPACT_ATOMS: atom_id res chain seq x y z
N MET A 1 43.24 15.35 -28.07
CA MET A 1 44.23 16.32 -28.57
C MET A 1 45.54 15.56 -28.65
N VAL A 2 46.64 15.91 -27.98
CA VAL A 2 47.65 14.90 -27.60
C VAL A 2 47.30 14.56 -26.15
N ASP A 3 46.95 13.30 -25.91
CA ASP A 3 46.64 12.71 -24.59
C ASP A 3 47.59 13.22 -23.48
N ILE A 4 47.02 13.67 -22.35
CA ILE A 4 47.76 14.14 -21.19
C ILE A 4 48.05 12.95 -20.26
N PRO A 5 49.32 12.57 -20.06
CA PRO A 5 49.60 11.39 -19.26
C PRO A 5 49.21 11.54 -17.79
N ALA A 6 48.53 10.54 -17.24
CA ALA A 6 48.18 10.34 -15.82
C ALA A 6 49.38 10.14 -14.85
N HIS A 7 50.48 10.89 -15.02
CA HIS A 7 51.67 10.74 -14.20
C HIS A 7 52.48 12.04 -14.11
N ARG A 8 53.32 12.14 -13.08
CA ARG A 8 54.21 13.27 -12.74
C ARG A 8 55.18 13.74 -13.84
N SER A 9 55.25 13.05 -14.97
CA SER A 9 56.01 13.47 -16.15
C SER A 9 55.18 14.29 -17.15
N THR A 10 53.94 14.64 -16.79
CA THR A 10 53.08 15.53 -17.57
C THR A 10 53.78 16.87 -17.83
N ASP A 11 53.68 17.34 -19.08
CA ASP A 11 54.12 18.67 -19.48
C ASP A 11 52.96 19.67 -19.49
N SER A 12 51.72 19.21 -19.23
CA SER A 12 50.52 20.05 -19.15
C SER A 12 50.49 20.81 -17.83
N GLU A 13 50.32 22.13 -17.91
CA GLU A 13 50.34 23.04 -16.75
C GLU A 13 49.23 24.07 -16.87
N ILE A 14 48.49 24.27 -15.77
CA ILE A 14 47.54 25.36 -15.60
C ILE A 14 48.13 26.42 -14.66
N ALA A 15 48.10 27.68 -15.09
CA ALA A 15 48.43 28.80 -14.23
C ALA A 15 47.22 29.21 -13.40
N VAL A 16 47.43 29.63 -12.15
CA VAL A 16 46.39 30.26 -11.32
C VAL A 16 45.83 31.50 -12.05
N GLY A 17 44.50 31.58 -12.13
CA GLY A 17 43.74 32.55 -12.91
C GLY A 17 43.52 32.16 -14.39
N GLY A 18 43.93 30.95 -14.78
CA GLY A 18 43.80 30.42 -16.14
C GLY A 18 42.84 29.23 -16.23
N SER A 19 42.65 28.76 -17.46
CA SER A 19 41.84 27.59 -17.79
C SER A 19 42.55 26.67 -18.79
N ILE A 20 42.23 25.38 -18.74
CA ILE A 20 42.69 24.37 -19.69
C ILE A 20 41.48 23.57 -20.18
N VAL A 21 41.45 23.29 -21.48
CA VAL A 21 40.39 22.50 -22.11
C VAL A 21 41.06 21.31 -22.76
N ASP A 22 40.62 20.10 -22.44
CA ASP A 22 41.07 18.87 -23.09
C ASP A 22 39.96 17.82 -23.15
N ARG A 23 40.29 16.56 -23.44
CA ARG A 23 39.33 15.47 -23.56
C ARG A 23 39.93 14.16 -23.05
N LEU A 24 39.15 13.43 -22.25
CA LEU A 24 39.43 12.02 -21.94
C LEU A 24 39.13 11.17 -23.18
N GLU A 25 40.15 10.50 -23.72
CA GLU A 25 40.05 9.87 -25.04
C GLU A 25 39.40 8.48 -25.02
N VAL A 26 39.48 7.77 -23.89
CA VAL A 26 38.87 6.45 -23.71
C VAL A 26 38.26 6.31 -22.32
N PRO A 27 37.28 5.40 -22.13
CA PRO A 27 36.75 5.12 -20.80
C PRO A 27 37.83 4.62 -19.83
N GLY A 28 37.90 5.25 -18.65
CA GLY A 28 38.92 4.97 -17.62
C GLY A 28 40.26 5.69 -17.83
N ASP A 29 40.30 6.68 -18.72
CA ASP A 29 41.42 7.60 -18.91
C ASP A 29 41.50 8.67 -17.81
N HIS A 30 42.69 9.22 -17.58
CA HIS A 30 42.97 10.20 -16.54
C HIS A 30 44.03 11.21 -17.00
N ASP A 31 43.73 12.49 -16.80
CA ASP A 31 44.66 13.56 -17.17
C ASP A 31 45.26 14.23 -15.93
N TRP A 32 46.60 14.19 -15.80
CA TRP A 32 47.30 14.92 -14.73
C TRP A 32 47.80 16.27 -15.24
N ILE A 33 47.30 17.35 -14.63
CA ILE A 33 47.62 18.75 -14.98
C ILE A 33 48.42 19.37 -13.84
N ARG A 34 49.62 19.87 -14.12
CA ARG A 34 50.48 20.52 -13.14
C ARG A 34 49.94 21.91 -12.76
N VAL A 35 49.99 22.28 -11.48
CA VAL A 35 49.68 23.63 -10.99
C VAL A 35 50.67 24.04 -9.88
N GLU A 36 51.14 25.29 -9.90
CA GLU A 36 52.02 25.85 -8.86
C GLU A 36 51.19 26.66 -7.85
N LEU A 37 51.22 26.26 -6.57
CA LEU A 37 50.42 26.89 -5.51
C LEU A 37 51.31 27.49 -4.42
N THR A 38 50.88 28.59 -3.81
CA THR A 38 51.62 29.31 -2.76
C THR A 38 51.04 29.03 -1.37
N ALA A 39 51.91 28.67 -0.41
CA ALA A 39 51.51 28.36 0.96
C ALA A 39 50.62 29.45 1.59
N GLY A 40 49.48 29.05 2.15
CA GLY A 40 48.57 29.94 2.88
C GLY A 40 47.57 30.71 2.01
N HIS A 41 47.59 30.57 0.68
CA HIS A 41 46.58 31.16 -0.21
C HIS A 41 45.45 30.15 -0.48
N LEU A 42 44.20 30.58 -0.59
CA LEU A 42 43.07 29.69 -0.89
C LEU A 42 42.83 29.62 -2.41
N TYR A 43 42.74 28.42 -2.95
CA TYR A 43 42.50 28.18 -4.37
C TYR A 43 41.23 27.36 -4.59
N VAL A 44 40.55 27.63 -5.71
CA VAL A 44 39.38 26.92 -6.21
C VAL A 44 39.69 26.36 -7.59
N PHE A 45 39.37 25.10 -7.81
CA PHE A 45 39.45 24.43 -9.10
C PHE A 45 38.07 23.98 -9.53
N ASN A 46 37.62 24.38 -10.72
CA ASN A 46 36.34 23.96 -11.28
C ASN A 46 36.60 23.09 -12.50
N LEU A 47 36.01 21.89 -12.56
CA LEU A 47 36.05 20.96 -13.68
C LEU A 47 34.65 20.86 -14.26
N SER A 48 34.50 21.02 -15.57
CA SER A 48 33.21 20.97 -16.25
C SER A 48 33.27 20.21 -17.56
N GLY A 49 32.22 19.48 -17.91
CA GLY A 49 32.05 18.92 -19.26
C GLY A 49 31.75 20.04 -20.27
N THR A 50 32.45 20.09 -21.41
CA THR A 50 32.28 21.16 -22.40
C THR A 50 32.29 20.63 -23.85
N GLY A 51 31.75 21.40 -24.80
CA GLY A 51 31.76 21.06 -26.24
C GLY A 51 30.61 20.14 -26.69
N ASP A 52 30.71 19.63 -27.92
CA ASP A 52 29.66 18.81 -28.59
C ASP A 52 29.57 17.36 -28.05
N ASP A 53 30.58 16.94 -27.27
CA ASP A 53 30.70 15.62 -26.62
C ASP A 53 31.28 15.84 -25.22
N PRO A 54 30.49 16.40 -24.28
CA PRO A 54 30.96 16.84 -22.98
C PRO A 54 31.26 15.65 -22.06
N LEU A 55 32.30 15.78 -21.24
CA LEU A 55 32.61 14.79 -20.21
C LEU A 55 31.43 14.69 -19.23
N THR A 56 30.82 13.51 -19.18
CA THR A 56 29.66 13.23 -18.33
C THR A 56 30.15 12.57 -17.03
N ASP A 57 29.66 13.06 -15.89
CA ASP A 57 30.03 12.61 -14.54
C ASP A 57 31.55 12.73 -14.22
N PRO A 58 32.12 13.95 -14.35
CA PRO A 58 33.51 14.20 -14.02
C PRO A 58 33.78 14.13 -12.51
N TYR A 59 35.00 13.74 -12.12
CA TYR A 59 35.53 13.96 -10.76
C TYR A 59 36.91 14.63 -10.84
N LEU A 60 37.27 15.34 -9.76
CA LEU A 60 38.53 16.08 -9.67
C LEU A 60 39.30 15.74 -8.40
N TYR A 61 40.52 15.23 -8.58
CA TYR A 61 41.44 14.88 -7.49
C TYR A 61 42.62 15.87 -7.46
N LEU A 62 43.08 16.25 -6.27
CA LEU A 62 44.29 17.04 -6.08
C LEU A 62 45.38 16.21 -5.41
N ARG A 63 46.58 16.23 -5.99
CA ARG A 63 47.73 15.44 -5.55
C ARG A 63 48.94 16.32 -5.24
N ASP A 64 49.75 15.86 -4.31
CA ASP A 64 51.01 16.51 -3.92
C ASP A 64 52.15 16.29 -4.93
N ALA A 65 53.31 16.91 -4.68
CA ALA A 65 54.51 16.75 -5.50
C ALA A 65 55.02 15.28 -5.61
N THR A 66 54.63 14.40 -4.69
CA THR A 66 54.97 12.98 -4.70
C THR A 66 53.94 12.12 -5.46
N GLY A 67 52.80 12.70 -5.85
CA GLY A 67 51.67 12.03 -6.50
C GLY A 67 50.67 11.42 -5.50
N ALA A 68 50.83 11.67 -4.20
CA ALA A 68 49.88 11.24 -3.18
C ALA A 68 48.62 12.10 -3.26
N LEU A 69 47.45 11.48 -3.11
CA LEU A 69 46.17 12.17 -3.06
C LEU A 69 46.09 13.02 -1.79
N LEU A 70 45.71 14.29 -1.94
CA LEU A 70 45.51 15.22 -0.83
C LEU A 70 44.02 15.39 -0.53
N THR A 71 43.23 15.63 -1.56
CA THR A 71 41.78 15.83 -1.47
C THR A 71 41.14 15.53 -2.83
N GLN A 72 39.82 15.34 -2.84
CA GLN A 72 39.02 14.99 -4.00
C GLN A 72 37.63 15.62 -3.90
N ASP A 73 36.97 15.80 -5.03
CA ASP A 73 35.57 16.18 -5.13
C ASP A 73 34.86 15.40 -6.26
N ASP A 74 33.69 14.86 -5.94
CA ASP A 74 32.81 14.05 -6.79
C ASP A 74 31.33 14.42 -6.52
N ASP A 75 30.85 15.50 -7.14
CA ASP A 75 29.53 16.09 -6.85
C ASP A 75 28.32 15.22 -7.25
N GLY A 76 28.52 14.09 -7.91
CA GLY A 76 27.56 12.97 -8.06
C GLY A 76 26.24 13.29 -8.79
N GLY A 77 26.07 12.79 -10.01
CA GLY A 77 24.80 12.84 -10.77
C GLY A 77 24.98 13.03 -12.28
N SER A 78 23.91 12.89 -13.08
CA SER A 78 24.01 13.04 -14.53
C SER A 78 24.19 14.50 -14.95
N GLY A 79 25.36 14.85 -15.52
CA GLY A 79 25.61 16.12 -16.21
C GLY A 79 26.21 17.27 -15.38
N LEU A 80 26.83 17.01 -14.23
CA LEU A 80 27.36 18.04 -13.32
C LEU A 80 28.90 18.19 -13.35
N ASN A 81 29.42 19.19 -12.63
CA ASN A 81 30.78 19.77 -12.74
C ASN A 81 31.50 19.64 -11.38
N SER A 82 32.65 18.98 -11.29
CA SER A 82 33.36 18.87 -10.00
C SER A 82 34.06 20.17 -9.59
N ARG A 83 34.07 20.52 -8.30
CA ARG A 83 34.71 21.73 -7.77
C ARG A 83 35.48 21.47 -6.48
N LEU A 84 36.78 21.72 -6.52
CA LEU A 84 37.69 21.45 -5.40
C LEU A 84 38.29 22.74 -4.83
N GLN A 85 38.30 22.88 -3.50
CA GLN A 85 39.00 23.97 -2.80
C GLN A 85 40.23 23.46 -2.05
N PHE A 86 41.33 24.22 -2.08
CA PHE A 86 42.55 23.83 -1.39
C PHE A 86 43.43 25.01 -0.98
N GLN A 87 43.91 24.98 0.27
CA GLN A 87 44.92 25.90 0.79
C GLN A 87 46.21 25.11 1.07
N PRO A 88 47.29 25.27 0.28
CA PRO A 88 48.53 24.54 0.48
C PRO A 88 49.23 24.98 1.77
N GLU A 89 49.79 24.01 2.50
CA GLU A 89 50.68 24.28 3.65
C GLU A 89 52.11 24.67 3.20
N THR A 90 52.51 24.24 1.99
CA THR A 90 53.84 24.50 1.42
C THR A 90 53.74 25.00 -0.01
N THR A 91 54.53 26.01 -0.36
CA THR A 91 54.64 26.52 -1.72
C THR A 91 55.34 25.49 -2.61
N GLY A 92 54.75 25.15 -3.75
CA GLY A 92 55.35 24.27 -4.74
C GLY A 92 54.35 23.66 -5.72
N THR A 93 54.80 22.61 -6.40
CA THR A 93 54.07 21.91 -7.46
C THR A 93 53.02 20.93 -6.91
N TYR A 94 51.81 21.00 -7.45
CA TYR A 94 50.70 20.08 -7.24
C TYR A 94 50.16 19.57 -8.59
N TYR A 95 49.32 18.53 -8.56
CA TYR A 95 48.72 17.96 -9.76
C TYR A 95 47.21 17.80 -9.59
N LEU A 96 46.45 18.33 -10.54
CA LEU A 96 45.02 18.06 -10.71
C LEU A 96 44.88 16.79 -11.54
N ASP A 97 44.16 15.80 -11.04
CA ASP A 97 43.90 14.51 -11.66
C ASP A 97 42.41 14.47 -12.03
N VAL A 98 42.15 14.56 -13.33
CA VAL A 98 40.82 14.66 -13.94
C VAL A 98 40.41 13.27 -14.43
N GLY A 99 39.21 12.83 -14.05
CA GLY A 99 38.64 11.56 -14.51
C GLY A 99 37.12 11.59 -14.61
N ALA A 100 36.51 10.45 -14.98
CA ALA A 100 35.07 10.24 -14.97
C ALA A 100 34.70 8.91 -14.30
N TYR A 101 33.53 8.85 -13.66
CA TYR A 101 33.12 7.70 -12.85
C TYR A 101 32.76 6.46 -13.70
N GLU A 102 32.76 5.28 -13.07
CA GLU A 102 32.47 3.94 -13.64
C GLU A 102 33.37 3.40 -14.77
N ASN A 103 34.40 4.12 -15.24
CA ASN A 103 35.22 3.74 -16.40
C ASN A 103 34.40 3.47 -17.69
N ARG A 104 33.22 4.07 -17.86
CA ARG A 104 32.35 3.87 -19.03
C ARG A 104 32.26 5.08 -19.96
N TYR A 105 32.68 6.26 -19.51
CA TYR A 105 32.51 7.53 -20.22
C TYR A 105 33.85 8.18 -20.59
N GLY A 106 33.87 8.89 -21.71
CA GLY A 106 34.96 9.78 -22.15
C GLY A 106 34.33 10.99 -22.85
N GLY A 107 34.99 12.13 -22.82
CA GLY A 107 34.37 13.38 -23.28
C GLY A 107 35.27 14.59 -23.01
N SER A 108 34.89 15.73 -23.57
CA SER A 108 35.69 16.96 -23.50
C SER A 108 35.36 17.74 -22.22
N TYR A 109 36.37 18.31 -21.59
CA TYR A 109 36.26 18.99 -20.30
C TYR A 109 37.06 20.29 -20.26
N GLN A 110 36.72 21.17 -19.32
CA GLN A 110 37.46 22.37 -18.97
C GLN A 110 37.77 22.40 -17.48
N VAL A 111 39.01 22.70 -17.12
CA VAL A 111 39.43 23.00 -15.74
C VAL A 111 39.84 24.46 -15.61
N ASP A 112 39.27 25.16 -14.63
CA ASP A 112 39.63 26.52 -14.24
C ASP A 112 40.32 26.51 -12.87
N ALA A 113 41.42 27.26 -12.72
CA ALA A 113 42.11 27.44 -11.44
C ALA A 113 42.02 28.91 -11.00
N THR A 114 41.46 29.19 -9.83
CA THR A 114 41.23 30.56 -9.33
C THR A 114 41.78 30.71 -7.91
N GLU A 115 42.40 31.85 -7.60
CA GLU A 115 42.81 32.23 -6.24
C GLU A 115 41.74 33.12 -5.60
N ILE A 116 41.38 32.84 -4.35
CA ILE A 116 40.44 33.62 -3.54
C ILE A 116 41.23 34.47 -2.52
N ASP A 117 40.99 35.77 -2.53
CA ASP A 117 41.61 36.71 -1.59
C ASP A 117 40.86 36.70 -0.26
N ILE A 118 41.39 35.97 0.71
CA ILE A 118 40.85 35.87 2.08
C ILE A 118 41.49 36.88 3.05
N SER A 119 42.13 37.94 2.55
CA SER A 119 42.85 38.89 3.42
C SER A 119 41.94 39.83 4.23
N GLN A 120 40.64 39.90 3.91
CA GLN A 120 39.62 40.69 4.62
C GLN A 120 38.56 39.83 5.34
N ASP A 121 38.68 38.50 5.27
CA ASP A 121 37.77 37.52 5.88
C ASP A 121 37.62 37.76 7.40
N ILE A 122 36.39 37.70 7.90
CA ILE A 122 36.10 37.72 9.33
C ILE A 122 36.18 36.28 9.84
N PRO A 123 37.09 35.96 10.78
CA PRO A 123 37.23 34.58 11.24
C PRO A 123 35.92 33.97 11.73
N GLY A 124 35.59 32.77 11.24
CA GLY A 124 34.46 31.94 11.72
C GLY A 124 34.65 31.29 13.07
N ASP A 125 35.46 31.90 13.93
CA ASP A 125 35.77 31.40 15.26
C ASP A 125 35.94 32.54 16.29
N ARG A 126 36.23 32.15 17.53
CA ARG A 126 36.34 33.08 18.67
C ARG A 126 37.54 34.02 18.61
N SER A 127 38.44 33.87 17.63
CA SER A 127 39.54 34.79 17.38
C SER A 127 39.09 36.09 16.70
N SER A 128 37.86 36.11 16.14
CA SER A 128 37.30 37.31 15.53
C SER A 128 37.26 38.50 16.49
N THR A 129 37.74 39.65 15.99
CA THR A 129 37.69 40.93 16.71
C THR A 129 36.58 41.85 16.20
N THR A 130 35.87 41.47 15.14
CA THR A 130 34.80 42.28 14.55
C THR A 130 33.59 42.31 15.47
N SER A 131 32.97 43.48 15.63
CA SER A 131 31.84 43.67 16.54
C SER A 131 30.78 44.60 15.96
N ILE A 132 29.52 44.39 16.35
CA ILE A 132 28.36 45.24 16.00
C ILE A 132 27.69 45.76 17.28
N GLY A 133 27.31 47.05 17.28
CA GLY A 133 26.53 47.65 18.36
C GLY A 133 25.01 47.48 18.17
N ILE A 134 24.25 47.62 19.27
CA ILE A 134 22.78 47.63 19.20
C ILE A 134 22.30 48.90 18.48
N GLY A 135 21.41 48.74 17.50
CA GLY A 135 20.92 49.77 16.60
C GLY A 135 21.85 50.08 15.43
N GLU A 136 22.93 49.31 15.25
CA GLU A 136 23.87 49.46 14.14
C GLU A 136 23.62 48.40 13.04
N SER A 137 24.25 48.61 11.88
CA SER A 137 24.26 47.65 10.78
C SER A 137 25.68 47.40 10.30
N LEU A 138 25.98 46.15 9.99
CA LEU A 138 27.25 45.68 9.42
C LEU A 138 27.01 45.09 8.03
N VAL A 139 27.82 45.49 7.06
CA VAL A 139 27.82 44.92 5.70
C VAL A 139 29.17 44.25 5.48
N ASN A 140 29.16 42.99 5.08
CA ASN A 140 30.36 42.24 4.72
C ASN A 140 30.04 41.18 3.64
N GLN A 141 30.96 40.26 3.35
CA GLN A 141 30.76 39.17 2.41
C GLN A 141 31.15 37.84 3.07
N LEU A 142 30.58 36.74 2.57
CA LEU A 142 31.12 35.40 2.74
C LEU A 142 32.03 35.14 1.54
N GLU A 143 33.34 35.06 1.77
CA GLU A 143 34.37 35.08 0.73
C GLU A 143 34.47 33.78 -0.06
N TYR A 144 34.05 32.65 0.52
CA TYR A 144 34.10 31.34 -0.11
C TYR A 144 32.93 30.44 0.33
N LEU A 145 32.77 29.30 -0.34
CA LEU A 145 31.72 28.33 0.00
C LEU A 145 31.90 27.75 1.40
N GLY A 146 30.83 27.72 2.19
CA GLY A 146 30.86 27.22 3.57
C GLY A 146 31.56 28.16 4.56
N ASP A 147 31.96 29.35 4.10
CA ASP A 147 32.50 30.42 4.94
C ASP A 147 31.49 30.87 6.00
N ARG A 148 32.01 31.29 7.15
CA ARG A 148 31.21 31.75 8.28
C ARG A 148 31.93 32.88 8.99
N ASP A 149 31.18 33.94 9.29
CA ASP A 149 31.72 35.12 9.98
C ASP A 149 31.22 35.13 11.43
N PHE A 150 32.13 35.20 12.41
CA PHE A 150 31.75 35.40 13.81
C PHE A 150 31.84 36.88 14.17
N ILE A 151 30.70 37.51 14.46
CA ILE A 151 30.60 38.93 14.83
C ILE A 151 30.24 39.07 16.31
N ARG A 152 31.03 39.82 17.06
CA ARG A 152 30.80 40.05 18.50
C ARG A 152 29.69 41.06 18.75
N VAL A 153 28.83 40.79 19.72
CA VAL A 153 27.77 41.70 20.18
C VAL A 153 27.68 41.68 21.71
N GLU A 154 27.46 42.83 22.33
CA GLU A 154 27.29 42.94 23.79
C GLU A 154 25.80 43.06 24.13
N LEU A 155 25.27 42.06 24.83
CA LEU A 155 23.84 42.01 25.19
C LEU A 155 23.65 42.24 26.70
N THR A 156 22.48 42.74 27.10
CA THR A 156 22.12 43.00 28.50
C THR A 156 21.08 41.99 29.00
N ALA A 157 21.32 41.39 30.17
CA ALA A 157 20.41 40.42 30.79
C ALA A 157 18.96 40.93 30.87
N GLY A 158 18.02 40.09 30.45
CA GLY A 158 16.58 40.33 30.47
C GLY A 158 16.04 41.14 29.30
N GLN A 159 16.89 41.73 28.45
CA GLN A 159 16.44 42.48 27.27
C GLN A 159 16.24 41.55 26.07
N PHE A 160 15.25 41.90 25.24
CA PHE A 160 14.93 41.23 23.99
C PHE A 160 15.56 41.96 22.82
N TYR A 161 16.18 41.19 21.93
CA TYR A 161 16.84 41.70 20.73
C TYR A 161 16.36 40.93 19.51
N ILE A 162 16.30 41.62 18.37
CA ILE A 162 16.07 41.03 17.06
C ILE A 162 17.33 41.21 16.20
N PHE A 163 17.75 40.12 15.58
CA PHE A 163 18.90 40.04 14.70
C PHE A 163 18.37 39.76 13.30
N GLU A 164 18.76 40.55 12.31
CA GLU A 164 18.29 40.39 10.95
C GLU A 164 19.48 40.35 10.01
N LEU A 165 19.50 39.33 9.16
CA LEU A 165 20.51 39.07 8.16
C LEU A 165 19.83 39.04 6.80
N SER A 166 20.38 39.76 5.82
CA SER A 166 19.84 39.81 4.46
C SER A 166 20.96 39.79 3.44
N GLY A 167 20.69 39.25 2.25
CA GLY A 167 21.61 39.35 1.12
C GLY A 167 21.83 40.81 0.71
N SER A 168 23.07 41.22 0.46
CA SER A 168 23.39 42.60 0.12
C SER A 168 24.44 42.71 -1.00
N GLY A 169 24.48 43.85 -1.71
CA GLY A 169 25.46 44.12 -2.77
C GLY A 169 25.05 43.60 -4.16
N SER A 170 26.01 43.53 -5.08
CA SER A 170 25.78 43.09 -6.47
C SER A 170 25.77 41.57 -6.66
N ASP A 171 26.22 40.85 -5.63
CA ASP A 171 26.24 39.39 -5.56
C ASP A 171 25.81 38.97 -4.14
N PRO A 172 24.50 39.04 -3.83
CA PRO A 172 23.98 38.81 -2.48
C PRO A 172 23.98 37.33 -2.12
N VAL A 173 24.22 37.00 -0.85
CA VAL A 173 24.05 35.62 -0.35
C VAL A 173 22.58 35.18 -0.53
N GLY A 174 22.37 34.08 -1.26
CA GLY A 174 21.03 33.61 -1.65
C GLY A 174 20.30 32.72 -0.63
N SER A 175 20.92 32.40 0.50
CA SER A 175 20.30 31.60 1.57
C SER A 175 20.96 31.92 2.92
N PRO A 176 20.82 33.16 3.42
CA PRO A 176 21.47 33.58 4.65
C PRO A 176 21.12 32.68 5.84
N ASN A 177 22.11 32.36 6.67
CA ASN A 177 22.00 31.53 7.86
C ASN A 177 22.48 32.32 9.06
N LEU A 178 21.56 32.58 10.00
CA LEU A 178 21.85 33.35 11.20
C LEU A 178 21.77 32.47 12.44
N ARG A 179 22.87 32.41 13.20
CA ARG A 179 22.96 31.70 14.48
C ARG A 179 23.52 32.62 15.54
N LEU A 180 23.07 32.45 16.77
CA LEU A 180 23.61 33.15 17.95
C LEU A 180 24.31 32.15 18.85
N ARG A 181 25.49 32.52 19.31
CA ARG A 181 26.35 31.72 20.18
C ARG A 181 26.66 32.45 21.47
N ASP A 182 26.79 31.68 22.55
CA ASP A 182 27.23 32.20 23.85
C ASP A 182 28.73 32.54 23.86
N SER A 183 29.19 33.04 25.00
CA SER A 183 30.59 33.42 25.20
C SER A 183 31.58 32.25 25.08
N ASP A 184 31.12 31.00 25.22
CA ASP A 184 31.94 29.79 25.09
C ASP A 184 31.93 29.24 23.64
N GLY A 185 31.05 29.76 22.80
CA GLY A 185 30.92 29.44 21.37
C GLY A 185 29.85 28.39 21.07
N ALA A 186 29.04 27.98 22.05
CA ALA A 186 27.93 27.06 21.84
C ALA A 186 26.76 27.78 21.16
N ILE A 187 26.07 27.15 20.21
CA ILE A 187 24.85 27.69 19.61
C ILE A 187 23.77 27.70 20.69
N ILE A 188 23.21 28.87 20.95
CA ILE A 188 22.14 29.07 21.93
C ILE A 188 20.82 29.47 21.29
N SER A 189 20.88 29.94 20.05
CA SER A 189 19.69 30.22 19.24
C SER A 189 20.08 30.21 17.76
N SER A 190 19.14 29.87 16.89
CA SER A 190 19.35 29.85 15.45
C SER A 190 18.03 30.09 14.75
N ASP A 191 18.08 30.80 13.63
CA ASP A 191 16.94 30.86 12.74
C ASP A 191 16.67 29.48 12.11
N SER A 192 15.40 29.07 12.07
CA SER A 192 14.93 27.83 11.45
C SER A 192 14.09 28.06 10.18
N SER A 193 13.81 29.32 9.81
CA SER A 193 12.97 29.67 8.65
C SER A 193 13.68 29.48 7.31
N TYR A 194 13.01 28.98 6.28
CA TYR A 194 13.60 28.79 4.94
C TYR A 194 13.26 29.98 4.03
N SER A 195 14.02 31.07 4.16
CA SER A 195 13.93 32.21 3.24
C SER A 195 15.15 32.26 2.32
N SER A 196 14.91 32.58 1.05
CA SER A 196 15.93 32.73 0.00
C SER A 196 16.63 34.08 0.00
N SER A 197 16.31 34.98 0.92
CA SER A 197 16.88 36.34 0.90
C SER A 197 17.09 37.01 2.25
N THR A 198 16.47 36.48 3.32
CA THR A 198 16.53 37.03 4.67
C THR A 198 16.58 35.92 5.72
N SER A 199 17.13 36.22 6.89
CA SER A 199 17.16 35.34 8.06
C SER A 199 17.02 36.21 9.29
N GLN A 200 16.12 35.85 10.21
CA GLN A 200 15.81 36.68 11.38
C GLN A 200 15.77 35.82 12.64
N LEU A 201 16.20 36.40 13.76
CA LEU A 201 16.26 35.72 15.04
C LEU A 201 15.90 36.68 16.16
N ALA A 202 14.90 36.34 16.97
CA ALA A 202 14.61 37.02 18.24
C ALA A 202 15.30 36.29 19.40
N PHE A 203 15.87 37.03 20.36
CA PHE A 203 16.57 36.44 21.51
C PHE A 203 16.51 37.33 22.75
N GLN A 204 16.10 36.76 23.88
CA GLN A 204 16.22 37.38 25.19
C GLN A 204 17.55 36.97 25.84
N ALA A 205 18.39 37.94 26.18
CA ALA A 205 19.68 37.63 26.80
C ALA A 205 19.49 37.14 28.25
N PRO A 206 19.89 35.91 28.62
CA PRO A 206 19.75 35.42 29.99
C PRO A 206 20.79 36.05 30.94
N ALA A 207 21.92 36.51 30.39
CA ALA A 207 23.00 37.16 31.14
C ALA A 207 23.63 38.29 30.31
N SER A 208 24.15 39.32 30.99
CA SER A 208 24.88 40.40 30.32
C SER A 208 26.29 39.95 29.94
N GLY A 209 26.74 40.27 28.73
CA GLY A 209 28.10 39.98 28.27
C GLY A 209 28.22 39.85 26.75
N THR A 210 29.39 39.38 26.32
CA THR A 210 29.70 39.14 24.90
C THR A 210 29.03 37.88 24.38
N TYR A 211 28.34 38.00 23.25
CA TYR A 211 27.82 36.91 22.43
C TYR A 211 28.45 36.99 21.02
N TYR A 212 28.34 35.90 20.26
CA TYR A 212 28.83 35.84 18.88
C TYR A 212 27.68 35.52 17.94
N ILE A 213 27.51 36.36 16.92
CA ILE A 213 26.59 36.14 15.81
C ILE A 213 27.39 35.38 14.74
N ASP A 214 26.92 34.17 14.42
CA ASP A 214 27.49 33.26 13.43
C ASP A 214 26.67 33.42 12.14
N VAL A 215 27.25 34.11 11.18
CA VAL A 215 26.67 34.41 9.86
C VAL A 215 27.23 33.42 8.85
N GLY A 216 26.37 32.77 8.08
CA GLY A 216 26.80 31.87 7.00
C GLY A 216 25.71 31.70 5.93
N SER A 217 25.81 30.63 5.13
CA SER A 217 24.79 30.19 4.18
C SER A 217 24.19 28.83 4.57
N ARG A 218 22.92 28.59 4.23
CA ARG A 218 22.28 27.26 4.35
C ARG A 218 22.51 26.36 3.14
N ALA A 219 22.68 26.95 1.96
CA ALA A 219 22.97 26.22 0.73
C ALA A 219 24.46 25.86 0.67
N THR A 220 24.78 24.68 0.12
CA THR A 220 26.15 24.15 0.00
C THR A 220 27.06 24.97 -0.94
N ASP A 221 26.50 25.96 -1.64
CA ASP A 221 27.12 26.82 -2.64
C ASP A 221 27.04 28.33 -2.32
N GLY A 222 26.64 28.72 -1.11
CA GLY A 222 26.43 30.14 -0.81
C GLY A 222 27.70 30.90 -0.40
N SER A 223 28.28 31.64 -1.34
CA SER A 223 29.13 32.82 -1.10
C SER A 223 28.37 34.09 -1.49
N GLY A 224 28.78 35.26 -1.01
CA GLY A 224 28.15 36.54 -1.42
C GLY A 224 28.05 37.58 -0.30
N GLY A 225 27.63 38.79 -0.67
CA GLY A 225 27.47 39.91 0.26
C GLY A 225 26.25 39.76 1.18
N TYR A 226 26.39 40.21 2.42
CA TYR A 226 25.33 40.21 3.43
C TYR A 226 25.29 41.50 4.23
N GLN A 227 24.12 41.82 4.79
CA GLN A 227 23.90 42.90 5.73
C GLN A 227 23.24 42.35 7.00
N LEU A 228 23.86 42.64 8.14
CA LEU A 228 23.41 42.27 9.48
C LEU A 228 22.94 43.52 10.26
N THR A 229 21.81 43.44 10.94
CA THR A 229 21.29 44.45 11.89
C THR A 229 20.96 43.80 13.22
N VAL A 230 21.11 44.55 14.32
CA VAL A 230 20.72 44.12 15.66
C VAL A 230 19.95 45.24 16.36
N ASN A 231 18.70 45.00 16.73
CA ASN A 231 17.83 46.00 17.38
C ASN A 231 17.25 45.46 18.70
N GLU A 232 16.90 46.36 19.64
CA GLU A 232 16.17 46.01 20.87
C GLU A 232 14.65 46.02 20.61
N MET A 233 13.91 45.05 21.17
CA MET A 233 12.45 44.91 21.01
C MET A 233 11.69 45.44 22.23
N ASP A 234 10.53 46.07 21.99
CA ASP A 234 9.58 46.49 23.04
C ASP A 234 8.40 45.51 23.11
N LEU A 235 8.44 44.57 24.06
CA LEU A 235 7.41 43.56 24.30
C LEU A 235 6.51 43.91 25.50
N SER A 236 6.33 45.19 25.82
CA SER A 236 5.58 45.59 27.02
C SER A 236 4.08 45.25 27.00
N ASN A 237 3.52 44.86 25.85
CA ASN A 237 2.11 44.47 25.67
C ASN A 237 1.89 43.01 25.22
N ASP A 238 2.95 42.21 25.12
CA ASP A 238 2.96 40.81 24.67
C ASP A 238 2.16 39.90 25.64
N ILE A 239 1.37 38.98 25.08
CA ILE A 239 0.65 37.95 25.85
C ILE A 239 1.56 36.73 26.00
N PRO A 240 1.89 36.30 27.24
CA PRO A 240 2.78 35.16 27.43
C PRO A 240 2.37 33.90 26.66
N GLY A 241 3.30 33.32 25.91
CA GLY A 241 3.13 32.03 25.22
C GLY A 241 3.16 30.78 26.10
N ASP A 242 2.79 30.94 27.37
CA ASP A 242 2.72 29.85 28.32
C ASP A 242 1.55 30.01 29.31
N ARG A 243 1.38 29.00 30.17
CA ARG A 243 0.28 28.93 31.14
C ARG A 243 0.35 29.97 32.27
N SER A 244 1.41 30.79 32.33
CA SER A 244 1.50 31.92 33.27
C SER A 244 0.65 33.12 32.84
N THR A 245 0.13 33.10 31.60
CA THR A 245 -0.79 34.12 31.09
C THR A 245 -1.92 34.44 32.07
N THR A 246 -2.19 35.73 32.24
CA THR A 246 -3.38 36.22 32.96
C THR A 246 -4.48 36.68 32.02
N THR A 247 -4.23 36.70 30.71
CA THR A 247 -5.19 37.12 29.69
C THR A 247 -6.26 36.05 29.54
N SER A 248 -7.53 36.46 29.55
CA SER A 248 -8.66 35.55 29.45
C SER A 248 -9.78 36.09 28.56
N ILE A 249 -10.49 35.17 27.90
CA ILE A 249 -11.68 35.44 27.10
C ILE A 249 -12.89 34.71 27.69
N GLU A 250 -14.06 35.36 27.67
CA GLU A 250 -15.33 34.78 28.11
C GLU A 250 -16.10 34.18 26.92
N ILE A 251 -16.98 33.21 27.16
CA ILE A 251 -17.88 32.65 26.13
C ILE A 251 -18.79 33.76 25.60
N GLY A 252 -18.89 33.88 24.27
CA GLY A 252 -19.54 34.98 23.56
C GLY A 252 -18.69 36.26 23.45
N GLY A 253 -17.45 36.23 23.94
CA GLY A 253 -16.51 37.35 23.91
C GLY A 253 -15.62 37.38 22.67
N SER A 254 -14.90 38.48 22.49
CA SER A 254 -13.86 38.64 21.48
C SER A 254 -12.66 39.42 22.03
N LEU A 255 -11.46 39.07 21.57
CA LEU A 255 -10.17 39.65 21.93
C LEU A 255 -9.42 40.05 20.65
N VAL A 256 -8.71 41.18 20.69
CA VAL A 256 -7.78 41.60 19.63
C VAL A 256 -6.40 41.74 20.25
N SER A 257 -5.39 41.10 19.65
CA SER A 257 -3.98 41.17 20.05
C SER A 257 -3.09 41.09 18.80
N GLN A 258 -1.78 40.99 18.99
CA GLN A 258 -0.82 40.71 17.92
C GLN A 258 0.05 39.53 18.32
N VAL A 259 0.64 38.88 17.32
CA VAL A 259 1.84 38.04 17.49
C VAL A 259 3.01 38.96 17.17
N GLU A 260 3.91 39.21 18.12
CA GLU A 260 4.86 40.33 18.08
C GLU A 260 6.11 40.06 17.23
N TYR A 261 6.48 38.80 17.06
CA TYR A 261 7.60 38.35 16.24
C TYR A 261 7.37 36.92 15.76
N SER A 262 8.11 36.48 14.75
CA SER A 262 7.92 35.13 14.24
C SER A 262 8.36 34.07 15.26
N GLY A 263 7.54 33.02 15.41
CA GLY A 263 7.72 31.99 16.42
C GLY A 263 7.13 32.32 17.79
N ASP A 264 6.65 33.55 17.99
CA ASP A 264 5.87 33.95 19.15
C ASP A 264 4.50 33.25 19.20
N ARG A 265 3.95 33.11 20.40
CA ARG A 265 2.66 32.46 20.63
C ARG A 265 1.94 33.17 21.75
N ASP A 266 0.65 33.37 21.60
CA ASP A 266 -0.19 33.91 22.66
C ASP A 266 -0.99 32.81 23.32
N PHE A 267 -0.92 32.69 24.66
CA PHE A 267 -1.83 31.83 25.41
C PHE A 267 -2.94 32.67 26.04
N ILE A 268 -4.19 32.34 25.70
CA ILE A 268 -5.39 32.99 26.22
C ILE A 268 -6.23 31.99 27.01
N ARG A 269 -6.58 32.33 28.24
CA ARG A 269 -7.38 31.47 29.12
C ARG A 269 -8.88 31.54 28.79
N VAL A 270 -9.56 30.39 28.75
CA VAL A 270 -11.02 30.29 28.62
C VAL A 270 -11.59 29.24 29.59
N GLU A 271 -12.76 29.49 30.16
CA GLU A 271 -13.45 28.54 31.06
C GLU A 271 -14.56 27.81 30.29
N LEU A 272 -14.45 26.48 30.16
CA LEU A 272 -15.41 25.65 29.44
C LEU A 272 -16.21 24.76 30.41
N THR A 273 -17.43 24.38 30.03
CA THR A 273 -18.30 23.47 30.78
C THR A 273 -18.33 22.10 30.11
N ALA A 274 -18.25 21.01 30.89
CA ALA A 274 -18.31 19.64 30.39
C ALA A 274 -19.56 19.41 29.55
N ASP A 275 -19.41 18.66 28.46
CA ASP A 275 -20.44 18.23 27.51
C ASP A 275 -21.06 19.34 26.66
N HIS A 276 -20.57 20.58 26.76
CA HIS A 276 -20.95 21.68 25.86
C HIS A 276 -19.99 21.75 24.66
N VAL A 277 -20.49 22.23 23.52
CA VAL A 277 -19.69 22.42 22.30
C VAL A 277 -19.43 23.90 22.08
N TYR A 278 -18.19 24.25 21.78
CA TYR A 278 -17.73 25.63 21.64
C TYR A 278 -17.09 25.86 20.27
N THR A 279 -17.25 27.07 19.73
CA THR A 279 -16.54 27.51 18.53
C THR A 279 -15.41 28.47 18.91
N PHE A 280 -14.29 28.37 18.21
CA PHE A 280 -13.14 29.26 18.35
C PHE A 280 -12.80 29.83 16.98
N ASP A 281 -13.07 31.10 16.78
CA ASP A 281 -12.88 31.81 15.52
C ASP A 281 -11.70 32.77 15.65
N LEU A 282 -10.67 32.56 14.85
CA LEU A 282 -9.48 33.39 14.78
C LEU A 282 -9.37 34.02 13.40
N SER A 283 -9.07 35.31 13.32
CA SER A 283 -8.92 36.01 12.05
C SER A 283 -7.82 37.07 12.11
N GLY A 284 -7.13 37.31 11.00
CA GLY A 284 -6.20 38.43 10.87
C GLY A 284 -6.94 39.77 10.99
N ALA A 285 -6.36 40.73 11.73
CA ALA A 285 -6.97 42.01 12.05
C ALA A 285 -6.05 43.21 11.77
N GLY A 286 -6.60 44.41 11.63
CA GLY A 286 -5.81 45.65 11.53
C GLY A 286 -5.11 45.88 10.18
N SER A 287 -4.10 46.75 10.18
CA SER A 287 -3.32 47.14 8.98
C SER A 287 -2.19 46.20 8.64
N ASP A 288 -1.84 45.31 9.57
CA ASP A 288 -0.80 44.29 9.46
C ASP A 288 -1.36 42.98 10.05
N PRO A 289 -2.23 42.28 9.30
CA PRO A 289 -2.97 41.15 9.82
C PRO A 289 -2.11 39.89 9.90
N LEU A 290 -2.34 39.09 10.95
CA LEU A 290 -1.75 37.77 11.10
C LEU A 290 -2.20 36.89 9.92
N HIS A 291 -1.25 36.55 9.06
CA HIS A 291 -1.48 35.67 7.91
C HIS A 291 -1.25 34.21 8.30
N TYR A 292 -2.06 33.32 7.73
CA TYR A 292 -2.14 31.90 8.09
C TYR A 292 -2.22 31.70 9.61
N PRO A 293 -3.25 32.29 10.27
CA PRO A 293 -3.42 32.14 11.70
C PRO A 293 -3.60 30.67 12.06
N TYR A 294 -2.99 30.25 13.15
CA TYR A 294 -3.00 28.88 13.63
C TYR A 294 -3.54 28.84 15.06
N LEU A 295 -4.63 28.11 15.25
CA LEU A 295 -5.33 27.97 16.52
C LEU A 295 -5.24 26.55 17.06
N ARG A 296 -4.78 26.42 18.32
CA ARG A 296 -4.85 25.17 19.09
C ARG A 296 -5.52 25.42 20.43
N LEU A 297 -6.31 24.45 20.87
CA LEU A 297 -6.88 24.42 22.21
C LEU A 297 -6.13 23.40 23.06
N ARG A 298 -5.77 23.81 24.27
CA ARG A 298 -5.05 22.98 25.25
C ARG A 298 -5.84 22.86 26.55
N ASN A 299 -5.78 21.69 27.17
CA ASN A 299 -6.35 21.47 28.50
C ASN A 299 -5.45 22.05 29.62
N SER A 300 -5.89 21.94 30.88
CA SER A 300 -5.15 22.44 32.06
C SER A 300 -3.73 21.86 32.20
N ASP A 301 -3.50 20.64 31.73
CA ASP A 301 -2.21 19.96 31.80
C ASP A 301 -1.26 20.40 30.66
N GLY A 302 -1.77 21.13 29.66
CA GLY A 302 -1.02 21.67 28.52
C GLY A 302 -1.06 20.78 27.27
N ALA A 303 -1.77 19.65 27.31
CA ALA A 303 -1.97 18.79 26.16
C ALA A 303 -2.90 19.45 25.14
N ILE A 304 -2.58 19.31 23.84
CA ILE A 304 -3.46 19.77 22.76
C ILE A 304 -4.67 18.85 22.72
N VAL A 305 -5.86 19.43 22.80
CA VAL A 305 -7.16 18.73 22.80
C VAL A 305 -8.05 19.11 21.63
N GLY A 306 -7.68 20.15 20.88
CA GLY A 306 -8.32 20.54 19.62
C GLY A 306 -7.40 21.44 18.82
N PHE A 307 -7.51 21.41 17.49
CA PHE A 307 -6.74 22.27 16.61
C PHE A 307 -7.40 22.34 15.24
N ASP A 308 -7.20 23.45 14.55
CA ASP A 308 -7.65 23.62 13.17
C ASP A 308 -6.60 23.09 12.18
N LEU A 309 -7.04 22.30 11.20
CA LEU A 309 -6.20 21.74 10.14
C LEU A 309 -6.25 22.57 8.84
N THR A 310 -7.20 23.49 8.71
CA THR A 310 -7.48 24.20 7.46
C THR A 310 -6.37 25.20 7.10
N TYR A 311 -6.06 25.31 5.80
CA TYR A 311 -5.01 26.18 5.25
C TYR A 311 -5.58 27.52 4.79
N ASN A 312 -6.21 28.23 5.72
CA ASN A 312 -6.86 29.49 5.42
C ASN A 312 -5.89 30.66 5.57
N TYR A 313 -5.87 31.57 4.59
CA TYR A 313 -4.93 32.69 4.52
C TYR A 313 -5.11 33.70 5.67
N ASN A 314 -6.35 33.92 6.14
CA ASN A 314 -6.67 34.98 7.12
C ASN A 314 -7.54 34.50 8.28
N THR A 315 -7.93 33.24 8.34
CA THR A 315 -8.90 32.75 9.32
C THR A 315 -8.51 31.37 9.82
N SER A 316 -8.93 31.02 11.03
CA SER A 316 -8.86 29.68 11.58
C SER A 316 -10.08 29.44 12.45
N HIS A 317 -10.66 28.25 12.37
CA HIS A 317 -11.89 27.87 13.04
C HIS A 317 -11.77 26.49 13.68
N LEU A 318 -12.21 26.37 14.94
CA LEU A 318 -12.24 25.11 15.67
C LEU A 318 -13.58 24.95 16.40
N GLU A 319 -14.21 23.80 16.25
CA GLU A 319 -15.31 23.35 17.11
C GLU A 319 -14.80 22.32 18.11
N PHE A 320 -15.21 22.42 19.38
CA PHE A 320 -14.72 21.55 20.43
C PHE A 320 -15.78 21.23 21.47
N ARG A 321 -16.05 19.93 21.66
CA ARG A 321 -16.87 19.42 22.76
C ARG A 321 -16.01 19.22 24.01
N ALA A 322 -16.26 20.02 25.05
CA ALA A 322 -15.44 19.97 26.25
C ALA A 322 -15.71 18.68 27.07
N PRO A 323 -14.74 17.78 27.28
CA PRO A 323 -14.97 16.55 28.03
C PRO A 323 -15.11 16.78 29.55
N THR A 324 -14.53 17.86 30.06
CA THR A 324 -14.55 18.24 31.48
C THR A 324 -14.69 19.74 31.65
N SER A 325 -15.40 20.17 32.70
CA SER A 325 -15.47 21.58 33.06
C SER A 325 -14.14 22.06 33.64
N GLY A 326 -13.70 23.25 33.25
CA GLY A 326 -12.52 23.89 33.82
C GLY A 326 -11.80 24.81 32.84
N THR A 327 -10.58 25.16 33.21
CA THR A 327 -9.72 26.07 32.45
C THR A 327 -9.06 25.39 31.26
N TYR A 328 -9.19 26.01 30.09
CA TYR A 328 -8.47 25.68 28.86
C TYR A 328 -7.64 26.89 28.39
N TYR A 329 -6.68 26.62 27.51
CA TYR A 329 -5.79 27.63 26.94
C TYR A 329 -5.86 27.59 25.42
N ILE A 330 -6.15 28.73 24.82
CA ILE A 330 -6.12 28.95 23.37
C ILE A 330 -4.71 29.41 23.03
N ASP A 331 -4.03 28.64 22.19
CA ASP A 331 -2.67 28.85 21.66
C ASP A 331 -2.80 29.42 20.25
N VAL A 332 -2.53 30.72 20.13
CA VAL A 332 -2.61 31.49 18.88
C VAL A 332 -1.20 31.77 18.38
N ALA A 333 -0.95 31.46 17.10
CA ALA A 333 0.34 31.74 16.45
C ALA A 333 0.15 31.92 14.93
N GLY A 334 1.18 32.40 14.23
CA GLY A 334 1.30 32.21 12.80
C GLY A 334 1.71 30.76 12.48
N ARG A 335 1.14 30.16 11.42
CA ARG A 335 1.47 28.78 11.03
C ARG A 335 2.92 28.62 10.55
N TYR A 336 3.47 29.65 9.94
CA TYR A 336 4.86 29.70 9.47
C TYR A 336 5.67 30.67 10.31
N THR A 337 6.97 30.40 10.44
CA THR A 337 7.95 31.20 11.19
C THR A 337 8.30 32.52 10.50
N GLU A 338 7.40 33.08 9.71
CA GLU A 338 7.53 34.39 9.06
C GLU A 338 6.25 35.21 9.21
N ASN A 339 5.23 34.65 9.88
CA ASN A 339 3.92 35.26 10.03
C ASN A 339 3.74 35.76 11.46
N ASP A 340 4.09 37.02 11.68
CA ASP A 340 3.64 37.84 12.77
C ASP A 340 2.45 38.72 12.32
N GLY A 341 1.85 39.47 13.23
CA GLY A 341 0.78 40.40 12.90
C GLY A 341 -0.43 40.35 13.84
N ALA A 342 -1.36 41.27 13.63
CA ALA A 342 -2.55 41.44 14.46
C ALA A 342 -3.63 40.39 14.16
N TYR A 343 -4.31 39.91 15.21
CA TYR A 343 -5.42 38.97 15.10
C TYR A 343 -6.62 39.36 15.97
N GLN A 344 -7.78 38.83 15.63
CA GLN A 344 -9.01 38.87 16.40
C GLN A 344 -9.48 37.44 16.67
N LEU A 345 -9.66 37.10 17.94
CA LEU A 345 -10.17 35.83 18.44
C LEU A 345 -11.60 36.04 18.98
N SER A 346 -12.52 35.12 18.72
CA SER A 346 -13.83 35.05 19.36
C SER A 346 -14.16 33.61 19.76
N VAL A 347 -14.92 33.47 20.85
CA VAL A 347 -15.35 32.16 21.35
C VAL A 347 -16.88 32.13 21.44
N GLY A 348 -17.49 31.14 20.79
CA GLY A 348 -18.94 30.89 20.81
C GLY A 348 -19.29 29.56 21.49
N GLU A 349 -20.58 29.30 21.65
CA GLU A 349 -21.14 28.03 22.16
C GLU A 349 -22.28 27.58 21.24
N ILE A 350 -22.28 26.30 20.86
CA ILE A 350 -23.31 25.68 20.02
C ILE A 350 -24.42 25.12 20.92
N ASP A 351 -25.68 25.42 20.58
CA ASP A 351 -26.86 24.96 21.32
C ASP A 351 -27.26 23.54 20.89
N LEU A 352 -26.94 22.54 21.73
CA LEU A 352 -27.28 21.13 21.52
C LEU A 352 -28.67 20.74 22.07
N SER A 353 -29.55 21.68 22.38
CA SER A 353 -30.83 21.36 23.03
C SER A 353 -31.79 20.52 22.18
N ASN A 354 -31.55 20.39 20.86
CA ASN A 354 -32.36 19.58 19.94
C ASN A 354 -31.57 18.43 19.27
N ASP A 355 -30.33 18.18 19.69
CA ASP A 355 -29.43 17.14 19.15
C ASP A 355 -30.03 15.72 19.35
N ILE A 356 -29.99 14.92 18.29
CA ILE A 356 -30.34 13.50 18.35
C ILE A 356 -29.10 12.70 18.73
N ARG A 357 -29.08 12.22 19.98
CA ARG A 357 -28.04 11.35 20.53
C ARG A 357 -27.42 10.37 19.51
N GLY A 358 -26.12 10.52 19.27
CA GLY A 358 -25.30 9.68 18.39
C GLY A 358 -24.95 8.28 18.88
N ASP A 359 -25.80 7.66 19.68
CA ASP A 359 -25.63 6.27 20.10
C ASP A 359 -26.97 5.51 20.22
N ARG A 360 -26.88 4.19 20.40
CA ARG A 360 -28.05 3.29 20.49
C ARG A 360 -28.98 3.55 21.68
N GLY A 361 -28.59 4.39 22.63
CA GLY A 361 -29.42 4.90 23.71
C GLY A 361 -30.32 6.07 23.31
N THR A 362 -30.37 6.44 22.02
CA THR A 362 -31.36 7.35 21.44
C THR A 362 -32.80 6.95 21.78
N THR A 363 -33.65 7.94 22.00
CA THR A 363 -35.11 7.74 22.12
C THR A 363 -35.86 8.13 20.85
N THR A 364 -35.18 8.73 19.88
CA THR A 364 -35.77 9.15 18.61
C THR A 364 -36.04 7.92 17.76
N SER A 365 -37.26 7.84 17.22
CA SER A 365 -37.66 6.75 16.34
C SER A 365 -38.39 7.26 15.12
N LEU A 366 -38.19 6.59 14.00
CA LEU A 366 -38.85 6.86 12.73
C LEU A 366 -39.61 5.59 12.30
N ALA A 367 -40.90 5.73 11.98
CA ALA A 367 -41.68 4.61 11.47
C ALA A 367 -41.49 4.45 9.95
N VAL A 368 -41.81 3.26 9.44
CA VAL A 368 -41.93 3.01 8.00
C VAL A 368 -43.01 3.92 7.41
N ASP A 369 -42.77 4.45 6.20
CA ASP A 369 -43.56 5.45 5.47
C ASP A 369 -43.60 6.84 6.13
N GLU A 370 -42.68 7.15 7.04
CA GLU A 370 -42.51 8.47 7.63
C GLU A 370 -41.19 9.12 7.23
N SER A 371 -41.11 10.44 7.45
CA SER A 371 -39.88 11.22 7.26
C SER A 371 -39.57 12.07 8.49
N LEU A 372 -38.29 12.21 8.82
CA LEU A 372 -37.73 13.04 9.86
C LEU A 372 -36.87 14.14 9.22
N VAL A 373 -36.91 15.36 9.78
CA VAL A 373 -35.95 16.42 9.47
C VAL A 373 -35.20 16.73 10.76
N SER A 374 -33.87 16.73 10.69
CA SER A 374 -32.99 17.10 11.81
C SER A 374 -31.70 17.72 11.24
N GLN A 375 -30.67 17.86 12.04
CA GLN A 375 -29.38 18.39 11.64
C GLN A 375 -28.27 17.71 12.42
N LEU A 376 -27.07 17.63 11.84
CA LEU A 376 -25.85 17.36 12.60
C LEU A 376 -25.35 18.70 13.13
N GLU A 377 -25.23 18.85 14.44
CA GLU A 377 -25.01 20.14 15.10
C GLU A 377 -23.55 20.62 15.10
N TYR A 378 -22.59 19.72 14.91
CA TYR A 378 -21.17 20.03 14.93
C TYR A 378 -20.35 19.01 14.13
N GLN A 379 -19.08 19.33 13.86
CA GLN A 379 -18.20 18.44 13.11
C GLN A 379 -17.98 17.10 13.83
N GLY A 380 -18.25 16.00 13.12
CA GLY A 380 -18.12 14.65 13.65
C GLY A 380 -19.33 14.15 14.45
N ASP A 381 -20.37 14.97 14.55
CA ASP A 381 -21.66 14.59 15.09
C ASP A 381 -22.32 13.47 14.27
N ARG A 382 -23.12 12.65 14.96
CA ARG A 382 -23.85 11.54 14.37
C ARG A 382 -25.21 11.45 15.03
N ASP A 383 -26.23 11.17 14.23
CA ASP A 383 -27.57 10.93 14.76
C ASP A 383 -27.91 9.45 14.67
N PHE A 384 -28.37 8.88 15.78
CA PHE A 384 -28.95 7.54 15.79
C PHE A 384 -30.47 7.62 15.88
N ILE A 385 -31.15 7.04 14.89
CA ILE A 385 -32.61 6.97 14.83
C ILE A 385 -33.06 5.51 14.89
N ARG A 386 -33.98 5.19 15.79
CA ARG A 386 -34.52 3.83 15.92
C ARG A 386 -35.60 3.56 14.86
N VAL A 387 -35.55 2.40 14.22
CA VAL A 387 -36.58 1.92 13.28
C VAL A 387 -36.95 0.46 13.61
N GLU A 388 -38.22 0.09 13.47
CA GLU A 388 -38.71 -1.28 13.66
C GLU A 388 -38.98 -1.92 12.29
N LEU A 389 -38.28 -3.01 11.97
CA LEU A 389 -38.38 -3.69 10.69
C LEU A 389 -38.98 -5.10 10.87
N THR A 390 -39.64 -5.61 9.83
CA THR A 390 -40.23 -6.96 9.81
C THR A 390 -39.35 -7.90 8.98
N ALA A 391 -39.10 -9.12 9.46
CA ALA A 391 -38.33 -10.13 8.75
C ALA A 391 -38.89 -10.36 7.33
N ASP A 392 -37.98 -10.54 6.37
CA ASP A 392 -38.23 -10.81 4.97
C ASP A 392 -38.90 -9.67 4.16
N HIS A 393 -39.12 -8.51 4.76
CA HIS A 393 -39.54 -7.30 4.06
C HIS A 393 -38.32 -6.50 3.58
N VAL A 394 -38.47 -5.74 2.50
CA VAL A 394 -37.43 -4.88 1.93
C VAL A 394 -37.79 -3.42 2.17
N TYR A 395 -36.82 -2.64 2.63
CA TYR A 395 -37.01 -1.24 3.03
C TYR A 395 -36.06 -0.32 2.30
N THR A 396 -36.50 0.90 1.99
CA THR A 396 -35.64 1.98 1.51
C THR A 396 -35.34 2.96 2.63
N PHE A 397 -34.13 3.51 2.64
CA PHE A 397 -33.70 4.56 3.54
C PHE A 397 -33.11 5.69 2.70
N ASP A 398 -33.84 6.79 2.63
CA ASP A 398 -33.48 7.96 1.84
C ASP A 398 -33.03 9.09 2.75
N LEU A 399 -31.79 9.52 2.60
CA LEU A 399 -31.20 10.64 3.34
C LEU A 399 -30.84 11.75 2.35
N SER A 400 -31.21 12.98 2.65
CA SER A 400 -30.91 14.13 1.80
C SER A 400 -30.59 15.37 2.60
N GLY A 401 -29.70 16.23 2.10
CA GLY A 401 -29.46 17.54 2.68
C GLY A 401 -30.70 18.43 2.61
N ALA A 402 -31.03 19.13 3.71
CA ALA A 402 -32.25 19.93 3.86
C ALA A 402 -31.96 21.35 4.36
N GLY A 403 -32.89 22.28 4.15
CA GLY A 403 -32.81 23.63 4.73
C GLY A 403 -31.81 24.58 4.07
N SER A 404 -31.42 25.64 4.79
CA SER A 404 -30.50 26.68 4.31
C SER A 404 -29.02 26.33 4.47
N ASP A 405 -28.72 25.33 5.29
CA ASP A 405 -27.39 24.78 5.49
C ASP A 405 -27.47 23.24 5.40
N PRO A 406 -27.55 22.69 4.19
CA PRO A 406 -27.81 21.28 3.98
C PRO A 406 -26.58 20.42 4.28
N LEU A 407 -26.79 19.26 4.90
CA LEU A 407 -25.78 18.22 5.08
C LEU A 407 -25.22 17.81 3.72
N ARG A 408 -23.91 18.01 3.53
CA ARG A 408 -23.18 17.66 2.31
C ARG A 408 -22.48 16.33 2.49
N TYR A 409 -22.44 15.56 1.42
CA TYR A 409 -21.96 14.17 1.43
C TYR A 409 -22.57 13.37 2.59
N PRO A 410 -23.91 13.30 2.66
CA PRO A 410 -24.57 12.52 3.70
C PRO A 410 -24.14 11.06 3.61
N TYR A 411 -23.93 10.41 4.75
CA TYR A 411 -23.53 9.02 4.83
C TYR A 411 -24.49 8.26 5.75
N LEU A 412 -25.29 7.39 5.14
CA LEU A 412 -26.28 6.56 5.80
C LEU A 412 -25.74 5.15 6.04
N ARG A 413 -25.84 4.70 7.29
CA ARG A 413 -25.59 3.30 7.68
C ARG A 413 -26.78 2.77 8.46
N LEU A 414 -27.11 1.51 8.24
CA LEU A 414 -28.07 0.77 9.04
C LEU A 414 -27.33 -0.22 9.94
N ARG A 415 -27.72 -0.26 11.22
CA ARG A 415 -27.13 -1.13 12.23
C ARG A 415 -28.16 -2.04 12.87
N SER A 416 -27.76 -3.28 13.15
CA SER A 416 -28.55 -4.23 13.94
C SER A 416 -28.58 -3.84 15.43
N SER A 417 -29.47 -4.48 16.18
CA SER A 417 -29.64 -4.23 17.63
C SER A 417 -28.35 -4.41 18.45
N ASP A 418 -27.45 -5.30 18.04
CA ASP A 418 -26.13 -5.54 18.65
C ASP A 418 -25.05 -4.51 18.25
N GLY A 419 -25.30 -3.68 17.23
CA GLY A 419 -24.47 -2.56 16.80
C GLY A 419 -23.66 -2.81 15.53
N ALA A 420 -23.70 -4.01 14.96
CA ALA A 420 -23.04 -4.31 13.70
C ALA A 420 -23.67 -3.51 12.54
N ILE A 421 -22.85 -3.06 11.60
CA ILE A 421 -23.36 -2.43 10.36
C ILE A 421 -23.90 -3.55 9.49
N VAL A 422 -25.19 -3.47 9.14
CA VAL A 422 -25.90 -4.45 8.31
C VAL A 422 -26.27 -3.91 6.93
N GLY A 423 -26.08 -2.60 6.71
CA GLY A 423 -26.22 -1.96 5.42
C GLY A 423 -25.59 -0.57 5.44
N SER A 424 -25.14 -0.09 4.29
CA SER A 424 -24.63 1.27 4.12
C SER A 424 -24.69 1.65 2.66
N ASP A 425 -24.89 2.92 2.39
CA ASP A 425 -24.80 3.45 1.03
C ASP A 425 -23.31 3.58 0.61
N PRO A 426 -22.85 2.87 -0.44
CA PRO A 426 -21.48 3.00 -0.91
C PRO A 426 -21.24 4.28 -1.73
N THR A 427 -22.28 4.94 -2.23
CA THR A 427 -22.21 5.98 -3.26
C THR A 427 -21.69 7.33 -2.73
N TYR A 428 -20.99 8.07 -3.58
CA TYR A 428 -20.34 9.35 -3.25
C TYR A 428 -21.18 10.56 -3.67
N ASN A 429 -22.43 10.58 -3.25
CA ASN A 429 -23.37 11.61 -3.66
C ASN A 429 -23.24 12.89 -2.81
N TYR A 430 -23.30 14.05 -3.46
CA TYR A 430 -23.06 15.35 -2.81
C TYR A 430 -24.17 15.75 -1.81
N ASN A 431 -25.42 15.40 -2.07
CA ASN A 431 -26.58 15.86 -1.28
C ASN A 431 -27.55 14.75 -0.88
N THR A 432 -27.32 13.50 -1.29
CA THR A 432 -28.26 12.40 -1.09
C THR A 432 -27.51 11.15 -0.71
N SER A 433 -28.16 10.25 0.03
CA SER A 433 -27.69 8.92 0.32
C SER A 433 -28.89 7.98 0.35
N HIS A 434 -28.77 6.80 -0.25
CA HIS A 434 -29.85 5.85 -0.44
C HIS A 434 -29.39 4.43 -0.08
N LEU A 435 -30.20 3.69 0.66
CA LEU A 435 -29.95 2.30 1.01
C LEU A 435 -31.24 1.48 0.88
N GLU A 436 -31.15 0.35 0.17
CA GLU A 436 -32.18 -0.69 0.21
C GLU A 436 -31.72 -1.84 1.12
N PHE A 437 -32.62 -2.37 1.94
CA PHE A 437 -32.28 -3.41 2.91
C PHE A 437 -33.40 -4.41 3.12
N ARG A 438 -33.11 -5.69 2.88
CA ARG A 438 -33.98 -6.82 3.22
C ARG A 438 -33.73 -7.27 4.66
N ALA A 439 -34.70 -7.07 5.54
CA ALA A 439 -34.52 -7.36 6.96
C ALA A 439 -34.47 -8.88 7.23
N PRO A 440 -33.36 -9.45 7.75
CA PRO A 440 -33.26 -10.89 7.99
C PRO A 440 -34.10 -11.35 9.19
N THR A 441 -34.35 -10.46 10.15
CA THR A 441 -35.14 -10.73 11.36
C THR A 441 -36.01 -9.54 11.73
N SER A 442 -37.19 -9.80 12.29
CA SER A 442 -38.05 -8.73 12.83
C SER A 442 -37.44 -8.16 14.10
N GLY A 443 -37.44 -6.84 14.24
CA GLY A 443 -37.03 -6.16 15.46
C GLY A 443 -36.46 -4.78 15.21
N THR A 444 -35.78 -4.26 16.24
CA THR A 444 -35.20 -2.93 16.26
C THR A 444 -33.88 -2.86 15.49
N TYR A 445 -33.78 -1.88 14.61
CA TYR A 445 -32.56 -1.44 13.92
C TYR A 445 -32.30 0.04 14.21
N TYR A 446 -31.09 0.50 13.90
CA TYR A 446 -30.66 1.87 14.11
C TYR A 446 -30.10 2.45 12.81
N ILE A 447 -30.67 3.58 12.38
CA ILE A 447 -30.17 4.38 11.28
C ILE A 447 -29.12 5.33 11.87
N ASP A 448 -27.88 5.22 11.37
CA ASP A 448 -26.70 6.01 11.74
C ASP A 448 -26.46 7.02 10.61
N VAL A 449 -26.82 8.28 10.89
CA VAL A 449 -26.68 9.43 9.99
C VAL A 449 -25.41 10.20 10.36
N SER A 450 -24.55 10.45 9.38
CA SER A 450 -23.32 11.22 9.57
C SER A 450 -22.90 11.91 8.28
N GLY A 451 -21.99 12.89 8.34
CA GLY A 451 -21.24 13.34 7.17
C GLY A 451 -20.17 12.32 6.78
N ARG A 452 -19.95 12.10 5.47
CA ARG A 452 -18.95 11.14 4.98
C ARG A 452 -17.51 11.54 5.31
N TYR A 453 -17.24 12.85 5.32
CA TYR A 453 -15.93 13.42 5.61
C TYR A 453 -15.98 14.25 6.89
N THR A 454 -14.84 14.37 7.56
CA THR A 454 -14.66 15.26 8.70
C THR A 454 -14.92 16.70 8.28
N GLY A 455 -15.82 17.39 8.97
CA GLY A 455 -16.20 18.77 8.65
C GLY A 455 -17.53 18.92 7.90
N ASN A 456 -18.23 17.82 7.61
CA ASN A 456 -19.56 17.85 7.00
C ASN A 456 -20.65 17.68 8.05
N ASP A 457 -21.18 18.78 8.53
CA ASP A 457 -22.36 18.92 9.37
C ASP A 457 -23.50 19.62 8.59
N GLY A 458 -24.63 19.87 9.23
CA GLY A 458 -25.77 20.55 8.62
C GLY A 458 -27.07 19.75 8.61
N ALA A 459 -28.12 20.38 8.09
CA ALA A 459 -29.49 19.88 8.16
C ALA A 459 -29.77 18.78 7.11
N TYR A 460 -30.54 17.76 7.51
CA TYR A 460 -30.91 16.63 6.66
C TYR A 460 -32.37 16.24 6.81
N GLN A 461 -32.89 15.55 5.80
CA GLN A 461 -34.17 14.86 5.80
C GLN A 461 -33.94 13.37 5.56
N LEU A 462 -34.46 12.54 6.44
CA LEU A 462 -34.41 11.08 6.39
C LEU A 462 -35.83 10.53 6.21
N SER A 463 -36.04 9.62 5.26
CA SER A 463 -37.30 8.86 5.14
C SER A 463 -37.05 7.37 5.05
N VAL A 464 -38.01 6.59 5.56
CA VAL A 464 -38.02 5.13 5.47
C VAL A 464 -39.22 4.70 4.65
N GLY A 465 -39.01 3.94 3.58
CA GLY A 465 -40.05 3.32 2.77
C GLY A 465 -40.01 1.80 2.84
N GLU A 466 -41.04 1.13 2.33
CA GLU A 466 -41.10 -0.32 2.14
C GLU A 466 -41.34 -0.65 0.67
N ILE A 467 -40.57 -1.59 0.12
CA ILE A 467 -40.72 -2.11 -1.24
C ILE A 467 -41.66 -3.33 -1.20
N ASP A 468 -42.70 -3.31 -2.03
CA ASP A 468 -43.64 -4.42 -2.16
C ASP A 468 -43.06 -5.56 -3.01
N VAL A 469 -42.43 -6.53 -2.34
CA VAL A 469 -41.88 -7.75 -2.95
C VAL A 469 -42.88 -8.91 -3.02
N SER A 470 -44.20 -8.64 -2.94
CA SER A 470 -45.20 -9.72 -2.90
C SER A 470 -45.30 -10.55 -4.18
N ASN A 471 -44.74 -10.08 -5.30
CA ASN A 471 -44.71 -10.78 -6.59
C ASN A 471 -43.29 -11.27 -7.01
N ASP A 472 -42.29 -11.10 -6.15
CA ASP A 472 -40.89 -11.50 -6.37
C ASP A 472 -40.77 -13.00 -6.70
N ILE A 473 -40.02 -13.31 -7.76
CA ILE A 473 -39.67 -14.68 -8.11
C ILE A 473 -38.42 -15.09 -7.34
N ARG A 474 -38.63 -15.85 -6.27
CA ARG A 474 -37.58 -16.48 -5.47
C ARG A 474 -36.27 -16.79 -6.22
N GLY A 475 -35.19 -16.12 -5.84
CA GLY A 475 -33.83 -16.30 -6.34
C GLY A 475 -33.10 -17.59 -5.98
N ASP A 476 -33.82 -18.69 -5.77
CA ASP A 476 -33.22 -20.00 -5.51
C ASP A 476 -34.01 -21.16 -6.17
N ARG A 477 -33.43 -22.37 -6.14
CA ARG A 477 -34.00 -23.58 -6.76
C ARG A 477 -35.35 -24.04 -6.19
N GLY A 478 -35.79 -23.45 -5.09
CA GLY A 478 -37.12 -23.63 -4.50
C GLY A 478 -38.21 -22.79 -5.17
N THR A 479 -37.89 -22.04 -6.22
CA THR A 479 -38.85 -21.35 -7.09
C THR A 479 -39.95 -22.29 -7.61
N THR A 480 -41.17 -21.77 -7.70
CA THR A 480 -42.30 -22.46 -8.36
C THR A 480 -42.59 -21.90 -9.74
N THR A 481 -41.97 -20.77 -10.11
CA THR A 481 -42.17 -20.13 -11.41
C THR A 481 -41.50 -20.98 -12.47
N SER A 482 -42.23 -21.27 -13.55
CA SER A 482 -41.73 -22.08 -14.65
C SER A 482 -42.02 -21.43 -15.98
N LEU A 483 -41.11 -21.60 -16.94
CA LEU A 483 -41.26 -21.13 -18.31
C LEU A 483 -41.19 -22.34 -19.26
N ALA A 484 -42.21 -22.49 -20.11
CA ALA A 484 -42.21 -23.54 -21.12
C ALA A 484 -41.54 -23.05 -22.43
N VAL A 485 -41.17 -24.00 -23.29
CA VAL A 485 -40.65 -23.72 -24.62
C VAL A 485 -41.67 -22.90 -25.43
N ASP A 486 -41.18 -21.92 -26.18
CA ASP A 486 -41.91 -20.92 -26.97
C ASP A 486 -42.77 -19.94 -26.16
N GLU A 487 -42.61 -19.89 -24.84
CA GLU A 487 -43.26 -18.91 -23.98
C GLU A 487 -42.32 -17.75 -23.61
N SER A 488 -42.92 -16.64 -23.15
CA SER A 488 -42.20 -15.51 -22.57
C SER A 488 -42.78 -15.13 -21.22
N LEU A 489 -41.91 -14.85 -20.26
CA LEU A 489 -42.22 -14.32 -18.94
C LEU A 489 -41.82 -12.84 -18.88
N VAL A 490 -42.61 -12.01 -18.20
CA VAL A 490 -42.22 -10.64 -17.82
C VAL A 490 -42.25 -10.57 -16.31
N SER A 491 -41.14 -10.17 -15.70
CA SER A 491 -41.01 -9.98 -14.25
C SER A 491 -40.13 -8.77 -13.98
N GLN A 492 -39.89 -8.47 -12.71
CA GLN A 492 -38.99 -7.44 -12.24
C GLN A 492 -37.93 -8.07 -11.34
N LEU A 493 -36.73 -7.48 -11.32
CA LEU A 493 -35.88 -7.56 -10.14
C LEU A 493 -36.34 -6.43 -9.24
N GLU A 494 -36.80 -6.73 -8.03
CA GLU A 494 -37.54 -5.78 -7.19
C GLU A 494 -36.65 -4.89 -6.31
N TYR A 495 -35.37 -5.25 -6.12
CA TYR A 495 -34.44 -4.51 -5.28
C TYR A 495 -32.99 -4.76 -5.69
N GLN A 496 -32.06 -3.93 -5.18
CA GLN A 496 -30.63 -4.08 -5.46
C GLN A 496 -30.09 -5.45 -5.02
N GLY A 497 -29.45 -6.16 -5.96
CA GLY A 497 -28.85 -7.48 -5.77
C GLY A 497 -29.83 -8.65 -5.90
N ASP A 498 -31.09 -8.36 -6.23
CA ASP A 498 -32.13 -9.36 -6.45
C ASP A 498 -31.83 -10.28 -7.63
N ARG A 499 -32.36 -11.50 -7.57
CA ARG A 499 -32.16 -12.54 -8.58
C ARG A 499 -33.43 -13.36 -8.71
N ASP A 500 -33.78 -13.68 -9.94
CA ASP A 500 -34.92 -14.53 -10.23
C ASP A 500 -34.47 -15.91 -10.70
N PHE A 501 -34.97 -16.96 -10.07
CA PHE A 501 -34.81 -18.33 -10.57
C PHE A 501 -36.10 -18.78 -11.27
N ILE A 502 -35.98 -19.16 -12.54
CA ILE A 502 -37.09 -19.67 -13.36
C ILE A 502 -36.83 -21.13 -13.71
N ARG A 503 -37.78 -22.00 -13.40
CA ARG A 503 -37.68 -23.44 -13.72
C ARG A 503 -38.02 -23.71 -15.18
N VAL A 504 -37.18 -24.45 -15.89
CA VAL A 504 -37.44 -24.90 -17.27
C VAL A 504 -37.26 -26.41 -17.38
N GLU A 505 -38.03 -27.05 -18.26
CA GLU A 505 -37.94 -28.51 -18.52
C GLU A 505 -37.42 -28.73 -19.92
N LEU A 506 -36.24 -29.35 -20.04
CA LEU A 506 -35.51 -29.49 -21.31
C LEU A 506 -35.34 -30.95 -21.69
N THR A 507 -35.24 -31.21 -22.99
CA THR A 507 -35.07 -32.58 -23.54
C THR A 507 -33.64 -32.77 -24.05
N ALA A 508 -33.00 -33.88 -23.65
CA ALA A 508 -31.64 -34.22 -24.08
C ALA A 508 -31.50 -34.19 -25.61
N GLY A 509 -30.45 -33.53 -26.10
CA GLY A 509 -30.12 -33.43 -27.50
C GLY A 509 -30.85 -32.33 -28.27
N HIS A 510 -31.85 -31.66 -27.68
CA HIS A 510 -32.48 -30.50 -28.28
C HIS A 510 -31.64 -29.23 -28.01
N VAL A 511 -31.76 -28.24 -28.90
CA VAL A 511 -31.08 -26.95 -28.79
C VAL A 511 -32.09 -25.87 -28.43
N TYR A 512 -31.76 -25.04 -27.45
CA TYR A 512 -32.65 -24.03 -26.89
C TYR A 512 -31.99 -22.66 -26.89
N THR A 513 -32.81 -21.61 -26.98
CA THR A 513 -32.39 -20.22 -26.76
C THR A 513 -33.06 -19.64 -25.52
N LEU A 514 -32.34 -18.78 -24.81
CA LEU A 514 -32.88 -17.94 -23.76
C LEU A 514 -32.60 -16.48 -24.10
N ASP A 515 -33.66 -15.73 -24.39
CA ASP A 515 -33.57 -14.30 -24.68
C ASP A 515 -34.06 -13.50 -23.49
N LEU A 516 -33.15 -12.77 -22.85
CA LEU A 516 -33.45 -11.82 -21.80
C LEU A 516 -33.38 -10.40 -22.38
N SER A 517 -34.43 -9.62 -22.19
CA SER A 517 -34.51 -8.23 -22.66
C SER A 517 -35.15 -7.35 -21.60
N SER A 518 -34.74 -6.09 -21.51
CA SER A 518 -35.42 -5.13 -20.65
C SER A 518 -36.87 -4.90 -21.11
N ALA A 519 -37.77 -4.62 -20.16
CA ALA A 519 -39.19 -4.43 -20.43
C ALA A 519 -39.76 -3.28 -19.56
N GLY A 520 -41.05 -2.94 -19.75
CA GLY A 520 -41.76 -2.07 -18.82
C GLY A 520 -41.37 -0.58 -18.83
N GLY A 521 -41.84 0.14 -17.81
CA GLY A 521 -41.55 1.58 -17.61
C GLY A 521 -40.27 1.85 -16.84
N ASP A 522 -39.74 0.84 -16.14
CA ASP A 522 -38.45 0.84 -15.48
C ASP A 522 -37.64 -0.36 -15.98
N PRO A 523 -36.75 -0.17 -16.97
CA PRO A 523 -36.08 -1.26 -17.66
C PRO A 523 -34.86 -1.79 -16.89
N LEU A 524 -34.75 -3.12 -16.77
CA LEU A 524 -33.54 -3.77 -16.26
C LEU A 524 -32.32 -3.39 -17.12
N ARG A 525 -31.25 -2.92 -16.49
CA ARG A 525 -29.98 -2.55 -17.15
C ARG A 525 -28.91 -3.59 -16.87
N TYR A 526 -28.03 -3.79 -17.84
CA TYR A 526 -26.98 -4.80 -17.79
C TYR A 526 -27.47 -6.18 -17.36
N PRO A 527 -28.53 -6.72 -18.00
CA PRO A 527 -29.04 -8.04 -17.67
C PRO A 527 -27.96 -9.10 -17.83
N TYR A 528 -27.87 -10.03 -16.87
CA TYR A 528 -26.99 -11.17 -16.84
C TYR A 528 -27.82 -12.45 -16.72
N LEU A 529 -27.52 -13.42 -17.57
CA LEU A 529 -28.27 -14.67 -17.67
C LEU A 529 -27.35 -15.88 -17.43
N GLN A 530 -27.78 -16.78 -16.56
CA GLN A 530 -27.06 -18.02 -16.29
C GLN A 530 -27.99 -19.22 -16.29
N LEU A 531 -27.63 -20.27 -17.02
CA LEU A 531 -28.32 -21.55 -16.99
C LEU A 531 -27.64 -22.48 -16.01
N ARG A 532 -28.44 -23.11 -15.15
CA ARG A 532 -27.98 -24.07 -14.13
C ARG A 532 -28.71 -25.40 -14.29
N ASN A 533 -28.00 -26.50 -14.03
CA ASN A 533 -28.60 -27.83 -13.99
C ASN A 533 -29.34 -28.08 -12.66
N SER A 534 -29.97 -29.25 -12.53
CA SER A 534 -30.72 -29.64 -11.32
C SER A 534 -29.88 -29.60 -10.03
N ASP A 535 -28.56 -29.83 -10.13
CA ASP A 535 -27.64 -29.82 -8.99
C ASP A 535 -27.18 -28.39 -8.62
N GLY A 536 -27.50 -27.40 -9.44
CA GLY A 536 -27.16 -25.98 -9.26
C GLY A 536 -25.83 -25.58 -9.90
N ALA A 537 -25.14 -26.50 -10.57
CA ALA A 537 -23.93 -26.18 -11.32
C ALA A 537 -24.30 -25.36 -12.56
N VAL A 538 -23.47 -24.37 -12.87
CA VAL A 538 -23.58 -23.57 -14.09
C VAL A 538 -23.34 -24.49 -15.27
N VAL A 539 -24.31 -24.53 -16.17
CA VAL A 539 -24.23 -25.24 -17.45
C VAL A 539 -23.65 -24.31 -18.48
N ASP A 540 -24.15 -23.07 -18.50
CA ASP A 540 -23.75 -22.04 -19.43
C ASP A 540 -24.18 -20.66 -18.91
N SER A 541 -23.59 -19.59 -19.42
CA SER A 541 -23.93 -18.22 -19.03
C SER A 541 -23.52 -17.22 -20.09
N ASP A 542 -24.31 -16.16 -20.22
CA ASP A 542 -23.96 -15.01 -21.03
C ASP A 542 -23.28 -13.96 -20.14
N SER A 543 -22.00 -13.70 -20.41
CA SER A 543 -21.19 -12.70 -19.71
C SER A 543 -21.03 -11.39 -20.49
N SER A 544 -21.83 -11.19 -21.54
CA SER A 544 -21.79 -9.95 -22.33
C SER A 544 -22.36 -8.77 -21.53
N TYR A 545 -21.63 -7.65 -21.51
CA TYR A 545 -22.02 -6.43 -20.80
C TYR A 545 -23.01 -5.57 -21.59
N ASN A 546 -23.99 -6.22 -22.20
CA ASN A 546 -25.00 -5.57 -23.02
C ASN A 546 -25.96 -4.74 -22.15
N TYR A 547 -26.27 -3.51 -22.57
CA TYR A 547 -27.00 -2.56 -21.72
C TYR A 547 -28.46 -2.96 -21.43
N PHE A 548 -29.14 -3.67 -22.34
CA PHE A 548 -30.57 -4.02 -22.23
C PHE A 548 -30.94 -5.46 -22.58
N THR A 549 -29.99 -6.28 -23.00
CA THR A 549 -30.28 -7.63 -23.52
C THR A 549 -29.22 -8.61 -23.08
N SER A 550 -29.59 -9.87 -22.92
CA SER A 550 -28.68 -10.99 -22.73
C SER A 550 -29.26 -12.21 -23.45
N HIS A 551 -28.40 -13.02 -24.05
CA HIS A 551 -28.80 -14.14 -24.91
C HIS A 551 -27.93 -15.37 -24.65
N LEU A 552 -28.57 -16.54 -24.57
CA LEU A 552 -27.89 -17.81 -24.44
C LEU A 552 -28.45 -18.82 -25.44
N GLU A 553 -27.58 -19.57 -26.10
CA GLU A 553 -27.97 -20.72 -26.91
C GLU A 553 -27.18 -21.95 -26.48
N PHE A 554 -27.88 -23.06 -26.23
CA PHE A 554 -27.25 -24.24 -25.68
C PHE A 554 -27.97 -25.53 -26.06
N ARG A 555 -27.21 -26.63 -26.15
CA ARG A 555 -27.74 -27.99 -26.33
C ARG A 555 -27.92 -28.67 -24.98
N ALA A 556 -29.13 -29.12 -24.67
CA ALA A 556 -29.40 -29.79 -23.40
C ALA A 556 -28.73 -31.19 -23.37
N ALA A 557 -27.77 -31.40 -22.47
CA ALA A 557 -27.06 -32.67 -22.36
C ALA A 557 -27.93 -33.81 -21.77
N THR A 558 -28.90 -33.48 -20.93
CA THR A 558 -29.77 -34.46 -20.25
C THR A 558 -31.23 -33.99 -20.24
N THR A 559 -32.17 -34.93 -20.28
CA THR A 559 -33.60 -34.61 -20.13
C THR A 559 -33.90 -34.36 -18.66
N GLY A 560 -34.48 -33.21 -18.32
CA GLY A 560 -34.90 -32.90 -16.95
C GLY A 560 -35.04 -31.41 -16.67
N THR A 561 -35.11 -31.10 -15.38
CA THR A 561 -35.28 -29.74 -14.87
C THR A 561 -33.96 -28.97 -14.87
N TYR A 562 -34.00 -27.75 -15.42
CA TYR A 562 -32.95 -26.74 -15.35
C TYR A 562 -33.51 -25.47 -14.71
N TYR A 563 -32.61 -24.57 -14.31
CA TYR A 563 -32.94 -23.28 -13.70
C TYR A 563 -32.26 -22.16 -14.47
N VAL A 564 -33.03 -21.17 -14.87
CA VAL A 564 -32.54 -19.93 -15.46
C VAL A 564 -32.44 -18.90 -14.35
N ASP A 565 -31.24 -18.37 -14.15
CA ASP A 565 -30.87 -17.40 -13.12
C ASP A 565 -30.72 -16.05 -13.80
N VAL A 566 -31.70 -15.17 -13.57
CA VAL A 566 -31.79 -13.81 -14.12
C VAL A 566 -31.35 -12.82 -13.05
N ARG A 567 -30.40 -11.96 -13.38
CA ARG A 567 -29.92 -10.87 -12.50
C ARG A 567 -29.34 -9.73 -13.33
N SER A 568 -28.78 -8.71 -12.68
CA SER A 568 -27.93 -7.70 -13.31
C SER A 568 -26.44 -8.01 -13.05
N HIS A 569 -25.56 -7.58 -13.96
CA HIS A 569 -24.11 -7.58 -13.75
C HIS A 569 -23.69 -6.72 -12.54
N PHE A 570 -24.41 -5.63 -12.30
CA PHE A 570 -24.18 -4.74 -11.17
C PHE A 570 -25.34 -4.84 -10.19
N ALA A 571 -25.04 -5.13 -8.92
CA ALA A 571 -26.05 -5.33 -7.89
C ALA A 571 -26.96 -4.09 -7.69
N GLU A 572 -26.47 -2.89 -8.03
CA GLU A 572 -27.24 -1.65 -7.93
C GLU A 572 -28.35 -1.50 -8.98
N ASN A 573 -28.37 -2.32 -10.05
CA ASN A 573 -29.44 -2.24 -11.05
C ASN A 573 -30.52 -3.29 -10.79
N ASP A 574 -31.74 -2.79 -10.62
CA ASP A 574 -32.99 -3.51 -10.57
C ASP A 574 -33.81 -3.18 -11.84
N GLY A 575 -35.05 -3.65 -11.88
CA GLY A 575 -36.00 -3.25 -12.92
C GLY A 575 -36.61 -4.41 -13.70
N THR A 576 -37.41 -4.06 -14.70
CA THR A 576 -38.31 -4.98 -15.40
C THR A 576 -37.61 -5.65 -16.57
N TYR A 577 -37.81 -6.96 -16.70
CA TYR A 577 -37.27 -7.75 -17.79
C TYR A 577 -38.33 -8.65 -18.43
N ARG A 578 -38.02 -9.14 -19.62
CA ARG A 578 -38.73 -10.19 -20.34
C ARG A 578 -37.75 -11.30 -20.67
N LEU A 579 -38.04 -12.50 -20.21
CA LEU A 579 -37.31 -13.72 -20.54
C LEU A 579 -38.15 -14.56 -21.51
N ARG A 580 -37.54 -15.07 -22.58
CA ARG A 580 -38.17 -15.98 -23.54
C ARG A 580 -37.32 -17.24 -23.66
N LEU A 581 -37.98 -18.40 -23.67
CA LEU A 581 -37.34 -19.69 -23.98
C LEU A 581 -37.78 -20.12 -25.38
N GLY A 582 -36.83 -20.24 -26.30
CA GLY A 582 -37.04 -20.78 -27.65
C GLY A 582 -36.43 -22.18 -27.80
N GLU A 583 -36.89 -22.93 -28.80
CA GLU A 583 -36.26 -24.18 -29.24
C GLU A 583 -35.91 -24.07 -30.73
N ILE A 584 -34.70 -24.52 -31.08
CA ILE A 584 -34.21 -24.55 -32.45
C ILE A 584 -34.49 -25.94 -33.04
N ASP A 585 -35.17 -25.97 -34.18
CA ASP A 585 -35.48 -27.20 -34.91
C ASP A 585 -34.24 -27.71 -35.67
N VAL A 586 -33.59 -28.72 -35.10
CA VAL A 586 -32.41 -29.41 -35.68
C VAL A 586 -32.79 -30.69 -36.43
N SER A 587 -34.04 -30.83 -36.89
CA SER A 587 -34.49 -32.07 -37.55
C SER A 587 -33.95 -32.29 -38.97
N GLN A 588 -33.27 -31.30 -39.55
CA GLN A 588 -32.59 -31.36 -40.85
C GLN A 588 -31.06 -31.42 -40.74
N ASP A 589 -30.51 -31.38 -39.52
CA ASP A 589 -29.08 -31.39 -39.18
C ASP A 589 -28.36 -32.58 -39.84
N ILE A 590 -27.26 -32.30 -40.54
CA ILE A 590 -26.41 -33.31 -41.16
C ILE A 590 -25.31 -33.66 -40.17
N ALA A 591 -25.24 -34.92 -39.73
CA ALA A 591 -24.25 -35.34 -38.74
C ALA A 591 -22.81 -34.81 -38.99
N GLY A 592 -22.29 -34.05 -38.04
CA GLY A 592 -20.95 -33.44 -38.06
C GLY A 592 -19.78 -34.38 -37.78
N ASP A 593 -19.88 -35.64 -38.20
CA ASP A 593 -18.82 -36.62 -38.02
C ASP A 593 -18.77 -37.66 -39.16
N SER A 594 -17.83 -38.61 -39.04
CA SER A 594 -17.63 -39.68 -40.03
C SER A 594 -18.84 -40.62 -40.21
N THR A 595 -19.86 -40.54 -39.36
CA THR A 595 -21.10 -41.32 -39.45
C THR A 595 -22.12 -40.70 -40.40
N THR A 596 -21.86 -39.50 -40.93
CA THR A 596 -22.71 -38.89 -41.96
C THR A 596 -22.99 -39.84 -43.12
N THR A 597 -24.25 -39.82 -43.56
CA THR A 597 -24.68 -40.51 -44.80
C THR A 597 -24.86 -39.55 -45.97
N ALA A 598 -24.71 -38.25 -45.75
CA ALA A 598 -24.79 -37.25 -46.80
C ALA A 598 -23.58 -37.41 -47.73
N THR A 599 -23.83 -37.52 -49.03
CA THR A 599 -22.78 -37.67 -50.05
C THR A 599 -22.85 -36.53 -51.04
N ILE A 600 -21.71 -36.12 -51.57
CA ILE A 600 -21.61 -35.10 -52.62
C ILE A 600 -20.77 -35.62 -53.79
N ASP A 601 -21.30 -35.48 -55.01
CA ASP A 601 -20.67 -35.90 -56.25
C ASP A 601 -20.10 -34.69 -57.03
N PHE A 602 -19.18 -34.96 -57.96
CA PHE A 602 -18.56 -33.91 -58.79
C PHE A 602 -19.58 -33.18 -59.69
N GLY A 603 -19.53 -31.85 -59.67
CA GLY A 603 -20.40 -30.97 -60.44
C GLY A 603 -21.78 -30.74 -59.82
N GLU A 604 -22.07 -31.34 -58.66
CA GLU A 604 -23.27 -31.06 -57.88
C GLU A 604 -23.01 -29.94 -56.87
N ALA A 605 -24.02 -29.09 -56.69
CA ALA A 605 -24.08 -28.12 -55.61
C ALA A 605 -25.11 -28.64 -54.60
N VAL A 606 -24.69 -28.81 -53.34
CA VAL A 606 -25.58 -29.10 -52.22
C VAL A 606 -25.78 -27.84 -51.40
N THR A 607 -26.92 -27.74 -50.74
CA THR A 607 -27.19 -26.68 -49.77
C THR A 607 -27.51 -27.34 -48.44
N GLY A 608 -26.87 -26.88 -47.37
CA GLY A 608 -27.19 -27.27 -46.01
C GLY A 608 -27.54 -26.03 -45.18
N GLN A 609 -27.88 -26.26 -43.93
CA GLN A 609 -28.23 -25.20 -43.00
C GLN A 609 -27.56 -25.53 -41.68
N LEU A 610 -26.79 -24.58 -41.14
CA LEU A 610 -26.24 -24.71 -39.80
C LEU A 610 -27.26 -24.13 -38.84
N GLU A 611 -27.82 -24.98 -38.00
CA GLU A 611 -28.99 -24.66 -37.21
C GLU A 611 -28.68 -23.93 -35.90
N TYR A 612 -27.46 -24.09 -35.35
CA TYR A 612 -27.05 -23.55 -34.04
C TYR A 612 -25.53 -23.28 -33.96
N MET A 613 -25.05 -22.62 -32.89
CA MET A 613 -23.61 -22.40 -32.68
C MET A 613 -22.90 -23.73 -32.46
N ASP A 614 -21.69 -23.87 -33.00
CA ASP A 614 -20.89 -25.11 -33.05
C ASP A 614 -21.51 -26.26 -33.86
N ASP A 615 -22.59 -26.00 -34.60
CA ASP A 615 -23.15 -26.98 -35.52
C ASP A 615 -22.15 -27.30 -36.64
N ARG A 616 -22.13 -28.57 -37.08
CA ARG A 616 -21.24 -29.04 -38.14
C ARG A 616 -21.96 -30.04 -39.02
N ASP A 617 -21.87 -29.81 -40.32
CA ASP A 617 -22.38 -30.69 -41.36
C ASP A 617 -21.23 -31.38 -42.09
N TRP A 618 -21.23 -32.72 -42.11
CA TRP A 618 -20.24 -33.49 -42.88
C TRP A 618 -20.83 -34.09 -44.16
N TYR A 619 -20.13 -33.96 -45.28
CA TYR A 619 -20.44 -34.62 -46.55
C TYR A 619 -19.35 -35.60 -46.95
N ARG A 620 -19.74 -36.83 -47.29
CA ARG A 620 -18.85 -37.89 -47.77
C ARG A 620 -18.59 -37.74 -49.28
N ILE A 621 -17.32 -37.85 -49.69
CA ILE A 621 -16.89 -37.88 -51.10
C ILE A 621 -15.82 -38.93 -51.33
N ASP A 622 -15.88 -39.66 -52.46
CA ASP A 622 -14.85 -40.63 -52.86
C ASP A 622 -13.92 -39.99 -53.91
N LEU A 623 -12.61 -39.91 -53.61
CA LEU A 623 -11.60 -39.27 -54.47
C LEU A 623 -10.62 -40.29 -55.05
N THR A 624 -10.12 -40.04 -56.28
CA THR A 624 -9.06 -40.86 -56.92
C THR A 624 -7.69 -40.20 -56.87
N GLU A 625 -6.64 -40.99 -56.62
CA GLU A 625 -5.24 -40.54 -56.56
C GLU A 625 -4.85 -39.68 -57.78
N GLY A 626 -4.30 -38.49 -57.52
CA GLY A 626 -3.86 -37.53 -58.54
C GLY A 626 -4.98 -36.68 -59.17
N GLN A 627 -6.24 -36.87 -58.79
CA GLN A 627 -7.38 -36.08 -59.28
C GLN A 627 -7.43 -34.71 -58.60
N ARG A 628 -7.24 -33.62 -59.35
CA ARG A 628 -7.30 -32.26 -58.76
C ARG A 628 -8.75 -31.78 -58.67
N ILE A 629 -9.19 -31.57 -57.44
CA ILE A 629 -10.54 -31.11 -57.11
C ILE A 629 -10.49 -29.68 -56.57
N VAL A 630 -11.59 -28.96 -56.73
CA VAL A 630 -11.81 -27.64 -56.15
C VAL A 630 -13.10 -27.69 -55.35
N ILE A 631 -13.02 -27.29 -54.09
CA ILE A 631 -14.15 -27.21 -53.16
C ILE A 631 -14.45 -25.74 -52.94
N THR A 632 -15.71 -25.36 -53.12
CA THR A 632 -16.19 -23.99 -52.94
C THR A 632 -17.38 -24.00 -52.00
N GLY A 633 -17.32 -23.19 -50.94
CA GLY A 633 -18.46 -22.87 -50.09
C GLY A 633 -19.10 -21.53 -50.50
N SER A 634 -20.37 -21.31 -50.16
CA SER A 634 -21.08 -20.03 -50.28
C SER A 634 -22.11 -19.87 -49.16
N GLY A 635 -22.33 -18.68 -48.59
CA GLY A 635 -23.24 -18.49 -47.46
C GLY A 635 -22.48 -18.05 -46.21
N THR A 636 -23.11 -18.20 -45.04
CA THR A 636 -22.60 -17.66 -43.76
C THR A 636 -21.67 -18.63 -43.01
N ALA A 637 -21.71 -19.93 -43.30
CA ALA A 637 -20.91 -20.96 -42.64
C ALA A 637 -19.39 -20.71 -42.61
N ASP A 638 -18.71 -21.33 -41.64
CA ASP A 638 -17.25 -21.47 -41.62
C ASP A 638 -16.75 -22.11 -42.93
N SER A 639 -15.51 -21.78 -43.26
CA SER A 639 -14.82 -22.34 -44.39
C SER A 639 -14.78 -23.89 -44.38
N PRO A 640 -15.17 -24.57 -45.47
CA PRO A 640 -15.21 -26.03 -45.53
C PRO A 640 -13.82 -26.64 -45.32
N ILE A 641 -13.74 -27.69 -44.51
CA ILE A 641 -12.51 -28.42 -44.18
C ILE A 641 -12.59 -29.83 -44.77
N LEU A 642 -11.57 -30.23 -45.54
CA LEU A 642 -11.42 -31.62 -46.00
C LEU A 642 -10.72 -32.47 -44.95
N ARG A 643 -11.33 -33.60 -44.62
CA ARG A 643 -10.87 -34.60 -43.66
C ARG A 643 -10.72 -35.97 -44.32
N ASP A 644 -9.81 -36.79 -43.80
CA ASP A 644 -9.66 -38.18 -44.26
C ASP A 644 -10.68 -39.12 -43.58
N ALA A 645 -10.62 -40.41 -43.92
CA ALA A 645 -11.50 -41.43 -43.37
C ALA A 645 -11.37 -41.65 -41.84
N SER A 646 -10.35 -41.08 -41.19
CA SER A 646 -10.20 -41.09 -39.73
C SER A 646 -10.75 -39.82 -39.05
N GLY A 647 -11.22 -38.84 -39.83
CA GLY A 647 -11.63 -37.52 -39.37
C GLY A 647 -10.48 -36.52 -39.20
N ALA A 648 -9.24 -36.92 -39.53
CA ALA A 648 -8.07 -36.05 -39.43
C ALA A 648 -8.08 -34.99 -40.52
N TYR A 649 -7.59 -33.80 -40.19
CA TYR A 649 -7.48 -32.67 -41.10
C TYR A 649 -6.54 -33.00 -42.26
N VAL A 650 -6.99 -32.81 -43.50
CA VAL A 650 -6.22 -33.11 -44.72
C VAL A 650 -5.89 -31.82 -45.48
N ALA A 651 -6.87 -30.96 -45.66
CA ALA A 651 -6.73 -29.69 -46.35
C ALA A 651 -7.88 -28.77 -45.97
N ALA A 652 -7.61 -27.48 -45.86
CA ALA A 652 -8.63 -26.44 -45.80
C ALA A 652 -8.03 -25.16 -46.42
N PRO A 653 -8.80 -24.07 -46.45
CA PRO A 653 -8.30 -22.77 -46.86
C PRO A 653 -7.04 -22.30 -46.11
N ALA A 654 -6.19 -21.52 -46.79
CA ALA A 654 -5.07 -20.86 -46.16
C ALA A 654 -5.58 -19.64 -45.37
N PHE A 655 -5.68 -19.79 -44.04
CA PHE A 655 -5.92 -18.75 -43.01
C PHE A 655 -6.75 -17.51 -43.43
N SER A 656 -8.05 -17.53 -43.16
CA SER A 656 -8.83 -16.34 -42.75
C SER A 656 -9.52 -16.67 -41.42
N TYR A 657 -9.48 -15.74 -40.45
CA TYR A 657 -9.97 -15.97 -39.09
C TYR A 657 -11.42 -15.51 -38.85
N TYR A 658 -12.12 -15.03 -39.89
CA TYR A 658 -13.55 -14.72 -39.81
C TYR A 658 -14.26 -15.09 -41.13
N ASN A 659 -15.40 -15.76 -40.99
CA ASN A 659 -16.57 -15.96 -41.86
C ASN A 659 -16.49 -15.61 -43.37
N SER A 660 -15.41 -15.98 -44.09
CA SER A 660 -15.44 -16.16 -45.55
C SER A 660 -15.46 -17.64 -45.89
N MET A 661 -16.49 -18.10 -46.57
CA MET A 661 -16.45 -19.41 -47.23
C MET A 661 -15.43 -19.37 -48.38
N ALA A 662 -14.30 -20.04 -48.18
CA ALA A 662 -13.15 -19.91 -49.04
C ALA A 662 -13.00 -21.13 -49.99
N ARG A 663 -12.54 -20.89 -51.21
CA ARG A 663 -12.33 -21.88 -52.27
C ARG A 663 -10.93 -22.49 -52.22
N PHE A 664 -10.80 -23.76 -51.84
CA PHE A 664 -9.49 -24.45 -51.88
C PHE A 664 -9.45 -25.59 -52.89
N ALA A 665 -8.24 -25.87 -53.41
CA ALA A 665 -7.99 -26.99 -54.29
C ALA A 665 -7.21 -28.08 -53.56
N PHE A 666 -7.54 -29.34 -53.84
CA PHE A 666 -6.87 -30.49 -53.26
C PHE A 666 -6.52 -31.52 -54.33
N THR A 667 -5.43 -32.25 -54.13
CA THR A 667 -5.05 -33.39 -54.97
C THR A 667 -4.69 -34.55 -54.04
N PRO A 668 -5.51 -35.61 -53.97
CA PRO A 668 -5.28 -36.74 -53.10
C PRO A 668 -4.04 -37.51 -53.56
N THR A 669 -3.22 -37.92 -52.58
CA THR A 669 -2.04 -38.75 -52.79
C THR A 669 -2.35 -40.25 -52.76
N ALA A 670 -3.60 -40.63 -52.49
CA ALA A 670 -4.13 -41.99 -52.56
C ALA A 670 -5.65 -41.98 -52.82
N SER A 671 -6.18 -42.97 -53.53
CA SER A 671 -7.64 -43.10 -53.72
C SER A 671 -8.33 -43.55 -52.42
N GLY A 672 -9.45 -42.94 -52.06
CA GLY A 672 -10.18 -43.26 -50.83
C GLY A 672 -11.37 -42.36 -50.56
N THR A 673 -12.07 -42.63 -49.46
CA THR A 673 -13.17 -41.79 -48.95
C THR A 673 -12.62 -40.64 -48.12
N TYR A 674 -13.13 -39.45 -48.36
CA TYR A 674 -12.87 -38.21 -47.64
C TYR A 674 -14.19 -37.59 -47.17
N TYR A 675 -14.11 -36.67 -46.22
CA TYR A 675 -15.26 -35.95 -45.67
C TYR A 675 -15.02 -34.45 -45.75
N ILE A 676 -16.05 -33.68 -46.06
CA ILE A 676 -16.02 -32.22 -46.05
C ILE A 676 -16.87 -31.76 -44.87
N ASP A 677 -16.21 -31.09 -43.92
CA ASP A 677 -16.76 -30.53 -42.69
C ASP A 677 -17.07 -29.05 -42.91
N VAL A 678 -18.33 -28.66 -42.75
CA VAL A 678 -18.81 -27.27 -42.81
C VAL A 678 -19.39 -26.95 -41.43
N GLY A 679 -18.96 -25.89 -40.77
CA GLY A 679 -19.38 -25.60 -39.38
C GLY A 679 -19.83 -24.16 -39.16
N ALA A 680 -20.44 -23.88 -38.01
CA ALA A 680 -20.70 -22.53 -37.51
C ALA A 680 -19.97 -22.36 -36.18
N ARG A 681 -18.98 -21.47 -36.08
CA ARG A 681 -18.27 -21.21 -34.83
C ARG A 681 -18.90 -20.10 -33.98
N ASP A 682 -19.67 -19.22 -34.60
CA ASP A 682 -20.37 -18.09 -33.97
C ASP A 682 -21.76 -17.85 -34.59
N ASP A 683 -22.53 -16.90 -34.04
CA ASP A 683 -23.87 -16.57 -34.53
C ASP A 683 -23.88 -16.08 -35.98
N ASP A 684 -22.85 -15.32 -36.37
CA ASP A 684 -22.71 -14.77 -37.72
C ASP A 684 -22.44 -15.86 -38.75
N SER A 685 -21.87 -17.00 -38.33
CA SER A 685 -21.60 -18.15 -39.18
C SER A 685 -22.77 -19.12 -39.37
N ARG A 686 -23.93 -18.87 -38.75
CA ARG A 686 -25.12 -19.74 -38.85
C ARG A 686 -25.97 -19.45 -40.08
N GLY A 687 -26.77 -20.41 -40.51
CA GLY A 687 -27.73 -20.25 -41.60
C GLY A 687 -27.44 -21.11 -42.83
N VAL A 688 -28.04 -20.74 -43.96
CA VAL A 688 -28.01 -21.56 -45.18
C VAL A 688 -26.66 -21.38 -45.88
N TYR A 689 -25.97 -22.50 -46.11
CA TYR A 689 -24.76 -22.54 -46.92
C TYR A 689 -24.95 -23.40 -48.17
N GLY A 690 -24.10 -23.18 -49.16
CA GLY A 690 -23.95 -23.96 -50.36
C GLY A 690 -22.55 -24.55 -50.41
N LEU A 691 -22.44 -25.79 -50.86
CA LEU A 691 -21.17 -26.49 -51.07
C LEU A 691 -21.16 -27.05 -52.50
N THR A 692 -20.14 -26.71 -53.27
CA THR A 692 -19.95 -27.19 -54.65
C THR A 692 -18.56 -27.76 -54.82
N ILE A 693 -18.45 -28.88 -55.53
CA ILE A 693 -17.17 -29.53 -55.83
C ILE A 693 -17.06 -29.73 -57.34
N ILE A 694 -15.99 -29.21 -57.93
CA ILE A 694 -15.74 -29.38 -59.37
C ILE A 694 -14.38 -30.06 -59.61
N GLU A 695 -14.35 -30.91 -60.63
CA GLU A 695 -13.11 -31.45 -61.17
C GLU A 695 -12.42 -30.36 -62.00
N SER A 696 -11.16 -30.05 -61.70
CA SER A 696 -10.39 -29.06 -62.45
C SER A 696 -9.42 -29.73 -63.43
N ASP A 697 -9.53 -29.40 -64.72
CA ASP A 697 -8.44 -29.63 -65.69
C ASP A 697 -7.24 -28.71 -65.30
N PRO A 698 -5.98 -29.03 -65.68
CA PRO A 698 -4.76 -28.45 -65.06
C PRO A 698 -4.47 -26.95 -65.27
N ILE A 699 -5.45 -26.09 -65.58
CA ILE A 699 -5.18 -24.70 -65.99
C ILE A 699 -6.14 -23.71 -65.30
N ALA A 700 -5.51 -22.69 -64.68
CA ALA A 700 -6.03 -21.46 -64.06
C ALA A 700 -6.37 -21.52 -62.55
N SER A 701 -5.80 -20.54 -61.86
CA SER A 701 -5.62 -20.31 -60.42
C SER A 701 -6.80 -19.62 -59.73
N SER A 702 -7.02 -19.92 -58.44
CA SER A 702 -7.60 -18.99 -57.46
C SER A 702 -7.30 -19.51 -56.05
N GLY A 703 -6.47 -18.79 -55.31
CA GLY A 703 -6.08 -19.08 -53.94
C GLY A 703 -6.94 -18.32 -52.93
N ASN A 704 -7.07 -18.90 -51.75
CA ASN A 704 -7.72 -18.35 -50.57
C ASN A 704 -6.86 -17.30 -49.90
N THR A 705 -7.25 -16.05 -50.12
CA THR A 705 -6.97 -14.78 -49.44
C THR A 705 -7.42 -13.79 -50.52
N ASP A 706 -8.63 -13.24 -50.46
CA ASP A 706 -8.94 -12.12 -51.37
C ASP A 706 -8.31 -10.87 -50.76
N SER A 707 -6.97 -10.84 -50.79
CA SER A 707 -6.28 -9.58 -50.91
C SER A 707 -6.80 -9.00 -52.21
N VAL A 708 -7.54 -7.90 -52.17
CA VAL A 708 -7.68 -7.05 -53.35
C VAL A 708 -6.32 -6.41 -53.56
N TRP A 709 -5.36 -7.21 -54.03
CA TRP A 709 -4.00 -6.81 -54.35
C TRP A 709 -4.05 -6.16 -55.72
N GLY A 710 -3.61 -4.91 -55.80
CA GLY A 710 -3.17 -4.34 -57.06
C GLY A 710 -1.95 -5.10 -57.64
N PHE A 711 -2.21 -6.17 -58.39
CA PHE A 711 -1.36 -6.78 -59.44
C PHE A 711 0.05 -7.31 -59.08
N ASN A 712 0.20 -8.63 -58.79
CA ASN A 712 1.18 -9.51 -59.47
C ASN A 712 1.00 -11.02 -59.16
N ASN A 713 0.37 -11.80 -60.06
CA ASN A 713 1.00 -12.89 -60.84
C ASN A 713 -0.05 -13.84 -61.48
N THR A 714 -0.20 -13.69 -62.81
CA THR A 714 -0.69 -14.67 -63.80
C THR A 714 -2.06 -15.35 -63.62
N ALA A 715 -3.14 -14.66 -63.99
CA ALA A 715 -4.02 -15.02 -65.13
C ALA A 715 -5.42 -14.39 -64.99
N ASP A 716 -5.60 -13.19 -65.55
CA ASP A 716 -6.71 -12.75 -66.42
C ASP A 716 -6.81 -11.22 -66.39
N THR A 717 -6.19 -10.57 -67.38
CA THR A 717 -6.00 -9.12 -67.48
C THR A 717 -7.00 -8.50 -68.45
N SER A 718 -8.29 -8.81 -68.35
CA SER A 718 -9.25 -8.29 -69.32
C SER A 718 -10.19 -7.17 -68.86
N ASP A 719 -10.05 -6.56 -67.67
CA ASP A 719 -10.87 -5.38 -67.37
C ASP A 719 -10.30 -4.25 -66.48
N PHE A 720 -9.00 -4.22 -66.20
CA PHE A 720 -8.39 -2.99 -65.68
C PHE A 720 -6.93 -2.83 -66.15
N ASP A 721 -6.70 -1.85 -67.02
CA ASP A 721 -5.37 -1.44 -67.47
C ASP A 721 -4.89 -0.27 -66.57
N PRO A 722 -3.88 -0.48 -65.71
CA PRO A 722 -3.32 0.57 -64.86
C PRO A 722 -2.49 1.63 -65.62
N THR A 723 -2.49 1.60 -66.96
CA THR A 723 -1.94 2.64 -67.83
C THR A 723 -2.99 3.35 -68.70
N ALA A 724 -4.25 2.87 -68.70
CA ALA A 724 -5.34 3.56 -69.38
C ALA A 724 -6.03 4.52 -68.41
N ARG A 725 -6.31 5.74 -68.89
CA ARG A 725 -7.30 6.63 -68.27
C ARG A 725 -8.66 5.93 -68.35
N VAL A 726 -9.23 5.60 -67.20
CA VAL A 726 -10.59 5.06 -67.12
C VAL A 726 -11.46 6.17 -66.53
N ASP A 727 -12.33 6.73 -67.36
CA ASP A 727 -13.35 7.73 -66.96
C ASP A 727 -14.55 7.06 -66.23
N ASP A 728 -14.48 5.75 -65.94
CA ASP A 728 -15.56 4.93 -65.39
C ASP A 728 -15.27 4.46 -63.96
N LEU A 729 -16.28 4.60 -63.09
CA LEU A 729 -16.30 4.19 -61.69
C LEU A 729 -16.35 2.66 -61.58
N VAL A 730 -15.40 2.06 -60.85
CA VAL A 730 -15.34 0.61 -60.58
C VAL A 730 -16.08 0.32 -59.28
N TYR A 731 -16.96 -0.70 -59.27
CA TYR A 731 -17.68 -1.17 -58.08
C TYR A 731 -17.07 -2.49 -57.60
N ILE A 732 -16.82 -2.60 -56.29
CA ILE A 732 -16.48 -3.88 -55.62
C ILE A 732 -17.69 -4.31 -54.78
N SER A 733 -18.05 -5.59 -54.88
CA SER A 733 -19.10 -6.22 -54.07
C SER A 733 -18.54 -7.47 -53.39
N ASP A 734 -18.78 -7.63 -52.09
CA ASP A 734 -18.38 -8.83 -51.34
C ASP A 734 -19.28 -10.04 -51.64
N MET A 735 -18.77 -11.22 -51.29
CA MET A 735 -19.53 -12.47 -51.15
C MET A 735 -19.36 -13.03 -49.72
N GLY A 736 -19.11 -12.16 -48.73
CA GLY A 736 -18.74 -12.47 -47.33
C GLY A 736 -17.24 -12.74 -47.08
N GLY A 737 -16.74 -12.46 -45.87
CA GLY A 737 -15.35 -12.67 -45.46
C GLY A 737 -14.73 -11.58 -44.61
N ILE A 738 -13.45 -11.76 -44.22
CA ILE A 738 -12.54 -10.63 -43.96
C ILE A 738 -11.93 -10.21 -45.29
N ASP A 739 -12.28 -9.04 -45.76
CA ASP A 739 -11.79 -8.49 -47.00
C ASP A 739 -10.74 -7.40 -46.75
N THR A 740 -9.73 -7.34 -47.60
CA THR A 740 -8.65 -6.34 -47.50
C THR A 740 -8.49 -5.59 -48.80
N LEU A 741 -8.66 -4.27 -48.74
CA LEU A 741 -8.27 -3.36 -49.81
C LEU A 741 -6.78 -3.07 -49.72
N ASP A 742 -5.96 -3.73 -50.56
CA ASP A 742 -4.51 -3.64 -50.50
C ASP A 742 -3.92 -2.79 -51.65
N LEU A 743 -3.47 -1.59 -51.28
CA LEU A 743 -2.83 -0.60 -52.15
C LEU A 743 -1.32 -0.47 -51.91
N SER A 744 -0.69 -1.45 -51.24
CA SER A 744 0.75 -1.47 -50.94
C SER A 744 1.66 -1.31 -52.16
N GLY A 745 1.17 -1.64 -53.36
CA GLY A 745 1.90 -1.49 -54.63
C GLY A 745 2.06 -0.06 -55.13
N PHE A 746 1.39 0.93 -54.53
CA PHE A 746 1.41 2.32 -55.00
C PHE A 746 2.39 3.19 -54.20
N ALA A 747 3.10 4.09 -54.91
CA ALA A 747 4.08 4.99 -54.29
C ALA A 747 3.59 6.45 -54.14
N GLN A 748 2.38 6.75 -54.61
CA GLN A 748 1.75 8.05 -54.39
C GLN A 748 0.90 8.03 -53.11
N SER A 749 0.40 9.18 -52.69
CA SER A 749 -0.67 9.29 -51.68
C SER A 749 -1.99 8.72 -52.19
N GLN A 750 -2.65 7.92 -51.36
CA GLN A 750 -3.97 7.33 -51.55
C GLN A 750 -4.99 7.96 -50.60
N ARG A 751 -6.26 7.99 -51.00
CA ARG A 751 -7.39 8.24 -50.10
C ARG A 751 -8.28 7.01 -50.14
N ILE A 752 -8.27 6.22 -49.09
CA ILE A 752 -9.04 4.99 -48.91
C ILE A 752 -10.21 5.28 -47.98
N SER A 753 -11.40 4.80 -48.33
CA SER A 753 -12.58 4.86 -47.48
C SER A 753 -13.33 3.54 -47.60
N LEU A 754 -13.48 2.85 -46.47
CA LEU A 754 -14.18 1.56 -46.36
C LEU A 754 -15.70 1.72 -46.22
N ASN A 755 -16.18 2.95 -46.07
CA ASN A 755 -17.60 3.27 -46.00
C ASN A 755 -18.33 3.06 -47.35
N PRO A 756 -19.42 2.27 -47.41
CA PRO A 756 -20.17 2.03 -48.65
C PRO A 756 -20.68 3.30 -49.32
N GLY A 757 -20.61 3.36 -50.65
CA GLY A 757 -21.04 4.53 -51.42
C GLY A 757 -20.10 5.75 -51.34
N THR A 758 -18.91 5.58 -50.74
CA THR A 758 -17.85 6.60 -50.77
C THR A 758 -16.79 6.25 -51.82
N ILE A 759 -16.16 7.28 -52.38
CA ILE A 759 -15.13 7.12 -53.41
C ILE A 759 -13.75 7.09 -52.74
N SER A 760 -13.06 5.95 -52.87
CA SER A 760 -11.62 5.83 -52.67
C SER A 760 -10.89 6.32 -53.92
N SER A 761 -9.83 7.11 -53.76
CA SER A 761 -9.02 7.63 -54.88
C SER A 761 -7.55 7.23 -54.75
N PHE A 762 -6.95 6.74 -55.84
CA PHE A 762 -5.58 6.24 -55.82
C PHE A 762 -4.77 6.57 -57.08
N GLY A 763 -3.46 6.33 -57.02
CA GLY A 763 -2.52 6.63 -58.10
C GLY A 763 -2.35 8.13 -58.36
N GLY A 764 -2.41 8.97 -57.33
CA GLY A 764 -2.35 10.43 -57.46
C GLY A 764 -3.68 11.09 -57.86
N GLY A 765 -4.81 10.43 -57.57
CA GLY A 765 -6.17 10.92 -57.87
C GLY A 765 -6.62 10.67 -59.30
N GLU A 766 -5.89 9.85 -60.06
CA GLU A 766 -6.24 9.48 -61.44
C GLU A 766 -7.18 8.27 -61.51
N ARG A 767 -7.43 7.59 -60.39
CA ARG A 767 -8.27 6.39 -60.29
C ARG A 767 -9.23 6.53 -59.12
N ASN A 768 -10.49 6.14 -59.35
CA ASN A 768 -11.55 6.15 -58.37
C ASN A 768 -12.20 4.77 -58.26
N LEU A 769 -12.52 4.37 -57.04
CA LEU A 769 -13.18 3.12 -56.68
C LEU A 769 -14.30 3.43 -55.70
N GLU A 770 -15.48 2.85 -55.89
CA GLU A 770 -16.59 2.95 -54.94
C GLU A 770 -16.96 1.55 -54.44
N ILE A 771 -17.11 1.42 -53.12
CA ILE A 771 -17.61 0.20 -52.50
C ILE A 771 -19.12 0.16 -52.69
N ALA A 772 -19.65 -0.95 -53.23
CA ALA A 772 -21.07 -1.07 -53.52
C ALA A 772 -21.92 -0.98 -52.24
N SER A 773 -23.17 -0.52 -52.38
CA SER A 773 -24.12 -0.53 -51.27
C SER A 773 -24.36 -1.97 -50.79
N ASN A 774 -24.32 -2.20 -49.47
CA ASN A 774 -24.35 -3.51 -48.81
C ASN A 774 -23.09 -4.37 -48.99
N THR A 775 -21.93 -3.73 -49.17
CA THR A 775 -20.64 -4.41 -49.11
C THR A 775 -19.86 -3.93 -47.90
N VAL A 776 -19.30 -4.84 -47.11
CA VAL A 776 -18.42 -4.52 -45.99
C VAL A 776 -17.00 -4.92 -46.38
N ILE A 777 -16.04 -4.05 -46.11
CA ILE A 777 -14.60 -4.33 -46.23
C ILE A 777 -14.02 -3.97 -44.88
N GLU A 778 -13.34 -4.91 -44.23
CA GLU A 778 -12.85 -4.74 -42.86
C GLU A 778 -11.44 -4.14 -42.84
N ASN A 779 -10.61 -4.41 -43.83
CA ASN A 779 -9.20 -4.05 -43.77
C ASN A 779 -8.75 -3.15 -44.92
N ALA A 780 -7.76 -2.31 -44.65
CA ALA A 780 -7.10 -1.48 -45.65
C ALA A 780 -5.59 -1.46 -45.44
N VAL A 781 -4.85 -1.51 -46.56
CA VAL A 781 -3.40 -1.36 -46.58
C VAL A 781 -3.03 -0.25 -47.55
N GLY A 782 -2.41 0.81 -47.03
CA GLY A 782 -1.84 1.94 -47.76
C GLY A 782 -0.62 1.56 -48.59
N GLY A 783 -0.20 2.48 -49.45
CA GLY A 783 1.01 2.43 -50.25
C GLY A 783 2.25 2.94 -49.51
N SER A 784 3.23 3.46 -50.25
CA SER A 784 4.43 4.10 -49.69
C SER A 784 4.38 5.63 -49.73
N GLY A 785 3.18 6.21 -49.86
CA GLY A 785 2.95 7.66 -49.88
C GLY A 785 2.17 8.10 -48.64
N SER A 786 1.96 9.41 -48.47
CA SER A 786 1.15 9.94 -47.36
C SER A 786 -0.33 9.67 -47.60
N ASP A 787 -0.86 8.64 -46.99
CA ASP A 787 -2.19 8.09 -47.26
C ASP A 787 -3.23 8.59 -46.26
N THR A 788 -4.49 8.59 -46.67
CA THR A 788 -5.62 8.86 -45.78
C THR A 788 -6.57 7.69 -45.86
N ILE A 789 -6.73 6.95 -44.75
CA ILE A 789 -7.51 5.74 -44.65
C ILE A 789 -8.66 5.98 -43.66
N TYR A 790 -9.89 5.83 -44.12
CA TYR A 790 -11.10 5.84 -43.29
C TYR A 790 -11.68 4.43 -43.24
N GLY A 791 -11.88 3.91 -42.03
CA GLY A 791 -12.57 2.67 -41.72
C GLY A 791 -14.08 2.78 -41.88
N ASN A 792 -14.80 1.95 -41.14
CA ASN A 792 -16.26 1.89 -41.10
C ASN A 792 -16.72 1.45 -39.69
N ALA A 793 -17.94 0.90 -39.58
CA ALA A 793 -18.50 0.51 -38.27
C ALA A 793 -18.17 -0.95 -37.86
N ALA A 794 -17.30 -1.63 -38.61
CA ALA A 794 -16.82 -2.98 -38.30
C ALA A 794 -15.41 -2.90 -37.71
N ASN A 795 -14.97 -3.94 -37.02
CA ASN A 795 -13.62 -4.04 -36.48
C ASN A 795 -12.60 -4.09 -37.64
N ASN A 796 -11.85 -3.02 -37.82
CA ASN A 796 -10.97 -2.81 -38.95
C ASN A 796 -9.50 -3.06 -38.62
N VAL A 797 -8.73 -3.53 -39.61
CA VAL A 797 -7.26 -3.48 -39.57
C VAL A 797 -6.76 -2.50 -40.62
N LEU A 798 -6.23 -1.37 -40.16
CA LEU A 798 -5.76 -0.27 -41.00
C LEU A 798 -4.24 -0.17 -40.93
N ARG A 799 -3.56 -0.28 -42.08
CA ARG A 799 -2.10 -0.17 -42.18
C ARG A 799 -1.67 0.95 -43.13
N GLY A 800 -0.93 1.94 -42.64
CA GLY A 800 -0.39 3.05 -43.44
C GLY A 800 0.83 2.66 -44.28
N ASN A 801 1.66 1.75 -43.76
CA ASN A 801 2.96 1.32 -44.30
C ASN A 801 4.06 2.37 -44.23
N ALA A 802 4.26 3.20 -45.24
CA ALA A 802 5.35 4.17 -45.23
C ALA A 802 4.84 5.50 -45.77
N GLY A 803 5.03 6.59 -45.05
CA GLY A 803 4.35 7.82 -45.42
C GLY A 803 4.24 8.81 -44.29
N SER A 804 3.18 9.61 -44.36
CA SER A 804 2.74 10.43 -43.24
C SER A 804 1.24 10.34 -43.32
N ASP A 805 0.73 9.31 -42.69
CA ASP A 805 -0.56 8.72 -42.97
C ASP A 805 -1.60 9.25 -41.98
N THR A 806 -2.86 9.18 -42.37
CA THR A 806 -3.99 9.56 -41.55
C THR A 806 -4.96 8.39 -41.52
N LEU A 807 -5.02 7.68 -40.41
CA LEU A 807 -5.86 6.51 -40.20
C LEU A 807 -7.01 6.90 -39.26
N GLN A 808 -8.25 6.63 -39.67
CA GLN A 808 -9.44 6.83 -38.88
C GLN A 808 -10.27 5.53 -38.87
N GLY A 809 -10.48 4.90 -37.71
CA GLY A 809 -11.21 3.63 -37.55
C GLY A 809 -12.73 3.78 -37.68
N ASP A 810 -13.29 4.84 -37.09
CA ASP A 810 -14.72 5.10 -36.89
C ASP A 810 -15.33 4.32 -35.72
N ALA A 811 -16.02 3.19 -35.93
CA ALA A 811 -16.64 2.44 -34.83
C ALA A 811 -16.32 0.96 -34.92
N GLY A 812 -16.18 0.29 -33.78
CA GLY A 812 -15.69 -1.09 -33.71
C GLY A 812 -14.36 -1.12 -32.97
N ASP A 813 -13.86 -2.33 -32.71
CA ASP A 813 -12.56 -2.54 -32.06
C ASP A 813 -11.49 -2.62 -33.16
N ASP A 814 -10.84 -1.50 -33.44
CA ASP A 814 -9.96 -1.33 -34.59
C ASP A 814 -8.47 -1.54 -34.23
N ILE A 815 -7.68 -2.01 -35.21
CA ILE A 815 -6.22 -2.08 -35.14
C ILE A 815 -5.63 -1.07 -36.13
N LEU A 816 -4.95 -0.06 -35.62
CA LEU A 816 -4.33 1.01 -36.40
C LEU A 816 -2.81 0.92 -36.31
N ASP A 817 -2.15 0.75 -37.46
CA ASP A 817 -0.70 0.69 -37.60
C ASP A 817 -0.26 1.67 -38.70
N GLY A 818 0.25 2.84 -38.30
CA GLY A 818 0.73 3.86 -39.24
C GLY A 818 1.94 3.39 -40.06
N GLY A 819 2.81 2.60 -39.42
CA GLY A 819 4.09 2.21 -39.97
C GLY A 819 5.08 3.37 -40.03
N ALA A 820 5.98 3.35 -41.01
CA ALA A 820 7.09 4.27 -41.06
C ALA A 820 6.67 5.68 -41.48
N GLY A 821 6.82 6.63 -40.57
CA GLY A 821 6.80 8.06 -40.86
C GLY A 821 5.95 8.82 -39.86
N ARG A 822 5.47 10.01 -40.18
CA ARG A 822 4.73 10.83 -39.21
C ARG A 822 3.23 10.64 -39.39
N ASP A 823 2.62 9.81 -38.55
CA ASP A 823 1.25 9.37 -38.76
C ASP A 823 0.27 9.98 -37.75
N TYR A 824 -0.99 10.06 -38.16
CA TYR A 824 -2.12 10.45 -37.32
C TYR A 824 -3.10 9.29 -37.28
N MET A 825 -3.37 8.77 -36.09
CA MET A 825 -4.25 7.62 -35.87
C MET A 825 -5.38 8.00 -34.92
N SER A 826 -6.61 7.68 -35.30
CA SER A 826 -7.82 7.87 -34.50
C SER A 826 -8.73 6.66 -34.65
N GLY A 827 -8.94 5.90 -33.58
CA GLY A 827 -9.76 4.69 -33.55
C GLY A 827 -11.24 5.07 -33.62
N GLY A 828 -11.77 5.69 -32.58
CA GLY A 828 -13.06 6.35 -32.61
C GLY A 828 -13.97 5.91 -31.47
N SER A 829 -14.87 4.95 -31.70
CA SER A 829 -15.66 4.36 -30.61
C SER A 829 -15.52 2.85 -30.64
N GLY A 830 -15.11 2.25 -29.53
CA GLY A 830 -14.75 0.83 -29.44
C GLY A 830 -13.54 0.69 -28.54
N ASN A 831 -12.96 -0.50 -28.44
CA ASN A 831 -11.68 -0.69 -27.75
C ASN A 831 -10.59 -0.88 -28.79
N ASP A 832 -9.84 0.19 -29.05
CA ASP A 832 -8.93 0.29 -30.17
C ASP A 832 -7.48 -0.04 -29.78
N THR A 833 -6.72 -0.54 -30.75
CA THR A 833 -5.29 -0.89 -30.60
C THR A 833 -4.44 -0.08 -31.57
N TYR A 834 -3.46 0.64 -31.03
CA TYR A 834 -2.53 1.48 -31.80
C TYR A 834 -1.11 0.93 -31.76
N TYR A 835 -0.46 0.87 -32.91
CA TYR A 835 0.98 0.58 -33.01
C TYR A 835 1.75 1.84 -33.35
N VAL A 836 2.67 2.23 -32.46
CA VAL A 836 3.52 3.42 -32.62
C VAL A 836 4.96 2.99 -32.78
N ASP A 837 5.54 3.26 -33.96
CA ASP A 837 6.91 2.89 -34.30
C ASP A 837 7.80 4.09 -34.72
N PHE A 838 7.21 5.29 -34.81
CA PHE A 838 7.92 6.53 -35.11
C PHE A 838 7.60 7.66 -34.12
N ALA A 839 8.63 8.40 -33.70
CA ALA A 839 8.49 9.49 -32.71
C ALA A 839 7.63 10.68 -33.16
N GLY A 840 7.24 10.73 -34.43
CA GLY A 840 6.33 11.73 -34.97
C GLY A 840 4.85 11.36 -34.83
N ASP A 841 4.54 10.10 -34.54
CA ASP A 841 3.17 9.60 -34.57
C ASP A 841 2.30 10.26 -33.51
N SER A 842 1.04 10.45 -33.84
CA SER A 842 0.04 11.05 -32.97
C SER A 842 -1.18 10.16 -32.92
N VAL A 843 -1.56 9.77 -31.70
CA VAL A 843 -2.76 9.00 -31.41
C VAL A 843 -3.79 9.93 -30.77
N TYR A 844 -5.05 9.81 -31.19
CA TYR A 844 -6.16 10.59 -30.68
C TYR A 844 -7.42 9.73 -30.55
N ASP A 845 -8.00 9.67 -29.36
CA ASP A 845 -9.24 8.91 -29.13
C ASP A 845 -10.35 9.74 -28.47
N LEU A 846 -11.59 9.29 -28.62
CA LEU A 846 -12.81 9.92 -28.11
C LEU A 846 -13.53 9.06 -27.05
N SER A 847 -13.42 7.72 -27.09
CA SER A 847 -14.01 6.81 -26.09
C SER A 847 -13.66 5.33 -26.32
N GLY A 848 -13.19 4.62 -25.29
CA GLY A 848 -12.82 3.20 -25.35
C GLY A 848 -11.99 2.77 -24.14
N ASP A 849 -11.70 1.48 -23.98
CA ASP A 849 -10.54 0.97 -23.21
C ASP A 849 -9.43 0.63 -24.21
N ASP A 850 -8.66 1.65 -24.57
CA ASP A 850 -7.74 1.63 -25.70
C ASP A 850 -6.30 1.30 -25.27
N VAL A 851 -5.53 0.69 -26.17
CA VAL A 851 -4.13 0.31 -25.89
C VAL A 851 -3.15 0.79 -26.94
N VAL A 852 -2.02 1.33 -26.49
CA VAL A 852 -0.88 1.68 -27.35
C VAL A 852 0.26 0.68 -27.15
N TYR A 853 0.68 0.03 -28.24
CA TYR A 853 1.93 -0.72 -28.31
C TYR A 853 3.01 0.17 -28.92
N ALA A 854 4.00 0.56 -28.12
CA ALA A 854 5.07 1.45 -28.55
C ALA A 854 6.40 0.72 -28.70
N ALA A 855 7.03 0.79 -29.87
CA ALA A 855 8.37 0.21 -30.11
C ALA A 855 9.53 1.17 -29.77
N LEU A 856 9.20 2.40 -29.36
CA LEU A 856 10.08 3.48 -28.93
C LEU A 856 9.57 4.12 -27.64
N ASN A 857 10.33 5.06 -27.08
CA ASN A 857 9.88 5.83 -25.92
C ASN A 857 8.61 6.62 -26.25
N TYR A 858 7.62 6.56 -25.37
CA TYR A 858 6.29 7.08 -25.67
C TYR A 858 5.62 7.75 -24.46
N VAL A 859 4.80 8.75 -24.74
CA VAL A 859 3.99 9.48 -23.74
C VAL A 859 2.52 9.33 -24.15
N LEU A 860 1.70 8.80 -23.26
CA LEU A 860 0.28 8.58 -23.53
C LEU A 860 -0.46 9.92 -23.75
N PRO A 861 -1.35 10.02 -24.75
CA PRO A 861 -2.28 11.13 -24.86
C PRO A 861 -3.34 11.09 -23.74
N TYR A 862 -4.03 12.21 -23.50
CA TYR A 862 -4.97 12.40 -22.38
C TYR A 862 -6.18 11.46 -22.29
N SER A 863 -6.44 10.62 -23.30
CA SER A 863 -7.67 9.82 -23.42
C SER A 863 -7.42 8.31 -23.41
N ILE A 864 -6.18 7.88 -23.17
CA ILE A 864 -5.80 6.47 -23.24
C ILE A 864 -5.13 6.09 -21.92
N GLU A 865 -5.51 4.94 -21.39
CA GLU A 865 -5.08 4.47 -20.08
C GLU A 865 -4.05 3.34 -20.16
N ARG A 866 -3.80 2.72 -21.33
CA ARG A 866 -2.94 1.54 -21.43
C ARG A 866 -1.76 1.71 -22.37
N LEU A 867 -0.56 1.54 -21.85
CA LEU A 867 0.69 1.56 -22.60
C LEU A 867 1.44 0.24 -22.42
N VAL A 868 1.84 -0.36 -23.54
CA VAL A 868 2.73 -1.53 -23.56
C VAL A 868 3.99 -1.20 -24.35
N LEU A 869 5.14 -1.19 -23.68
CA LEU A 869 6.42 -1.01 -24.33
C LEU A 869 6.83 -2.31 -25.02
N THR A 870 7.34 -2.19 -26.23
CA THR A 870 7.84 -3.30 -27.04
C THR A 870 9.17 -2.92 -27.70
N GLY A 871 9.81 -3.90 -28.35
CA GLY A 871 11.00 -3.63 -29.17
C GLY A 871 12.16 -3.03 -28.38
N ALA A 872 12.55 -1.80 -28.74
CA ALA A 872 13.71 -1.11 -28.19
C ALA A 872 13.34 0.08 -27.28
N ALA A 873 12.06 0.23 -26.94
CA ALA A 873 11.60 1.25 -26.00
C ALA A 873 12.24 1.03 -24.62
N ILE A 874 12.67 2.11 -23.98
CA ILE A 874 13.23 2.09 -22.63
C ILE A 874 12.51 3.06 -21.69
N SER A 875 11.50 3.80 -22.16
CA SER A 875 10.74 4.72 -21.33
C SER A 875 9.30 4.84 -21.77
N GLY A 876 8.39 4.87 -20.80
CA GLY A 876 6.96 5.05 -20.99
C GLY A 876 6.41 6.05 -19.98
N THR A 877 5.61 7.00 -20.44
CA THR A 877 4.99 8.00 -19.56
C THR A 877 3.48 7.99 -19.73
N GLY A 878 2.77 7.96 -18.62
CA GLY A 878 1.33 8.06 -18.51
C GLY A 878 0.79 9.48 -18.72
N ASN A 879 -0.38 9.73 -18.15
CA ASN A 879 -1.11 10.99 -18.17
C ASN A 879 -1.75 11.23 -16.79
N SER A 880 -2.87 11.98 -16.70
CA SER A 880 -3.51 12.29 -15.41
C SER A 880 -4.66 11.33 -15.04
N LEU A 881 -4.76 10.19 -15.72
CA LEU A 881 -5.77 9.14 -15.52
C LEU A 881 -5.10 7.94 -14.85
N ALA A 882 -5.90 7.03 -14.29
CA ALA A 882 -5.40 5.75 -13.81
C ALA A 882 -4.89 4.90 -14.98
N ASN A 883 -3.58 4.81 -15.15
CA ASN A 883 -2.91 4.15 -16.26
C ASN A 883 -2.40 2.76 -15.89
N LEU A 884 -2.40 1.85 -16.87
CA LEU A 884 -1.66 0.59 -16.83
C LEU A 884 -0.47 0.71 -17.80
N ILE A 885 0.73 0.74 -17.26
CA ILE A 885 1.97 0.82 -18.04
C ILE A 885 2.76 -0.47 -17.83
N VAL A 886 2.99 -1.20 -18.92
CA VAL A 886 3.74 -2.46 -18.93
C VAL A 886 5.02 -2.28 -19.74
N GLY A 887 6.15 -2.47 -19.08
CA GLY A 887 7.49 -2.51 -19.64
C GLY A 887 7.76 -3.77 -20.47
N ASN A 888 8.97 -3.87 -20.98
CA ASN A 888 9.41 -4.98 -21.81
C ASN A 888 10.40 -5.89 -21.06
N ARG A 889 11.51 -6.26 -21.69
CA ARG A 889 12.52 -7.18 -21.13
C ARG A 889 13.86 -6.48 -20.86
N LEU A 890 13.87 -5.17 -21.02
CA LEU A 890 15.00 -4.27 -20.86
C LEU A 890 14.74 -3.46 -19.59
N GLY A 891 15.78 -2.87 -18.99
CA GLY A 891 15.56 -1.86 -17.96
C GLY A 891 14.81 -0.66 -18.54
N ASN A 892 13.65 -0.35 -17.95
CA ASN A 892 12.69 0.64 -18.38
C ASN A 892 12.53 1.73 -17.32
N GLU A 893 12.26 2.96 -17.77
CA GLU A 893 11.86 4.09 -16.94
C GLU A 893 10.37 4.40 -17.19
N LEU A 894 9.53 4.03 -16.23
CA LEU A 894 8.08 4.20 -16.28
C LEU A 894 7.65 5.33 -15.34
N ASP A 895 6.79 6.23 -15.82
CA ASP A 895 6.28 7.38 -15.06
C ASP A 895 4.76 7.47 -15.23
N GLY A 896 3.99 7.23 -14.17
CA GLY A 896 2.51 7.26 -14.17
C GLY A 896 1.94 8.67 -14.24
N LEU A 897 2.63 9.63 -13.62
CA LEU A 897 2.26 11.04 -13.41
C LEU A 897 1.14 11.25 -12.41
N GLY A 898 -0.11 10.96 -12.74
CA GLY A 898 -1.17 11.10 -11.75
C GLY A 898 -2.43 10.33 -12.11
N GLY A 899 -3.22 9.97 -11.11
CA GLY A 899 -4.15 8.86 -11.24
C GLY A 899 -3.71 7.74 -10.32
N ASN A 900 -4.48 6.66 -10.25
CA ASN A 900 -4.08 5.48 -9.49
C ASN A 900 -3.53 4.46 -10.49
N ASP A 901 -2.23 4.48 -10.68
CA ASP A 901 -1.53 3.81 -11.76
C ASP A 901 -1.08 2.40 -11.37
N VAL A 902 -1.00 1.52 -12.36
CA VAL A 902 -0.35 0.20 -12.24
C VAL A 902 0.86 0.18 -13.16
N LEU A 903 2.03 0.11 -12.55
CA LEU A 903 3.31 0.10 -13.24
C LEU A 903 3.96 -1.28 -13.09
N ASP A 904 4.15 -1.94 -14.22
CA ASP A 904 4.84 -3.23 -14.31
C ASP A 904 6.07 -3.04 -15.19
N GLY A 905 7.27 -3.08 -14.60
CA GLY A 905 8.53 -2.97 -15.32
C GLY A 905 8.76 -4.11 -16.33
N GLY A 906 8.07 -5.24 -16.13
CA GLY A 906 8.43 -6.49 -16.75
C GLY A 906 9.77 -6.98 -16.22
N ALA A 907 10.51 -7.70 -17.07
CA ALA A 907 11.82 -8.20 -16.67
C ALA A 907 12.88 -7.11 -16.93
N GLY A 908 13.72 -6.82 -15.95
CA GLY A 908 14.71 -5.77 -16.13
C GLY A 908 15.34 -5.37 -14.81
N ASP A 909 16.07 -4.26 -14.82
CA ASP A 909 16.27 -3.48 -13.61
C ASP A 909 15.55 -2.16 -13.90
N ASP A 910 14.33 -2.03 -13.41
CA ASP A 910 13.38 -1.00 -13.83
C ASP A 910 13.28 0.15 -12.83
N VAL A 911 12.95 1.34 -13.33
CA VAL A 911 12.67 2.53 -12.51
C VAL A 911 11.22 2.91 -12.75
N MET A 912 10.39 2.83 -11.71
CA MET A 912 8.96 3.11 -11.78
C MET A 912 8.62 4.27 -10.85
N ARG A 913 7.93 5.29 -11.37
CA ARG A 913 7.46 6.48 -10.64
C ARG A 913 5.94 6.55 -10.72
N GLY A 914 5.27 6.46 -9.58
CA GLY A 914 3.80 6.50 -9.51
C GLY A 914 3.29 7.90 -9.80
N GLY A 915 3.51 8.82 -8.87
CA GLY A 915 3.24 10.24 -9.08
C GLY A 915 2.26 10.79 -8.06
N MET A 916 1.05 11.17 -8.50
CA MET A 916 -0.04 11.57 -7.60
C MET A 916 -1.18 10.55 -7.68
N GLY A 917 -1.63 10.01 -6.56
CA GLY A 917 -2.66 8.99 -6.48
C GLY A 917 -2.15 7.76 -5.75
N ASP A 918 -3.01 6.76 -5.59
CA ASP A 918 -2.65 5.51 -4.91
C ASP A 918 -2.20 4.50 -5.98
N ASP A 919 -0.89 4.36 -6.14
CA ASP A 919 -0.25 3.63 -7.23
C ASP A 919 0.16 2.21 -6.81
N THR A 920 0.30 1.32 -7.80
CA THR A 920 0.75 -0.06 -7.61
C THR A 920 1.94 -0.38 -8.50
N PHE A 921 3.05 -0.78 -7.87
CA PHE A 921 4.29 -1.19 -8.53
C PHE A 921 4.44 -2.71 -8.49
N MET A 922 4.63 -3.35 -9.64
CA MET A 922 4.99 -4.77 -9.75
C MET A 922 6.50 -4.91 -9.85
N VAL A 923 7.11 -5.64 -8.91
CA VAL A 923 8.56 -5.84 -8.83
C VAL A 923 8.89 -7.32 -9.00
N ASP A 924 9.64 -7.64 -10.06
CA ASP A 924 10.08 -9.01 -10.36
C ASP A 924 11.60 -9.20 -10.30
N SER A 925 12.35 -8.09 -10.21
CA SER A 925 13.81 -8.06 -10.11
C SER A 925 14.28 -7.27 -8.90
N ILE A 926 15.38 -7.72 -8.29
CA ILE A 926 16.02 -7.01 -7.17
C ILE A 926 16.60 -5.65 -7.57
N GLY A 927 16.76 -5.40 -8.88
CA GLY A 927 17.22 -4.13 -9.42
C GLY A 927 16.11 -3.10 -9.60
N ASP A 928 14.84 -3.51 -9.48
CA ASP A 928 13.70 -2.62 -9.68
C ASP A 928 13.59 -1.60 -8.55
N ARG A 929 13.10 -0.42 -8.90
CA ARG A 929 13.00 0.71 -8.00
C ARG A 929 11.65 1.40 -8.17
N ALA A 930 10.77 1.20 -7.19
CA ALA A 930 9.59 2.04 -6.98
C ALA A 930 10.03 3.38 -6.34
N ILE A 931 9.65 4.50 -6.95
CA ILE A 931 10.01 5.86 -6.52
C ILE A 931 8.74 6.69 -6.35
N GLU A 932 8.58 7.24 -5.16
CA GLU A 932 7.40 7.99 -4.77
C GLU A 932 7.72 9.47 -4.46
N SER A 933 6.74 10.35 -4.69
CA SER A 933 6.84 11.76 -4.34
C SER A 933 6.25 12.05 -2.96
N LEU A 934 6.76 13.07 -2.27
CA LEU A 934 6.19 13.49 -0.99
C LEU A 934 4.72 13.94 -1.20
N ARG A 935 3.75 13.22 -0.62
CA ARG A 935 2.30 13.37 -0.81
C ARG A 935 1.77 12.83 -2.16
N GLY A 936 2.36 11.75 -2.69
CA GLY A 936 1.89 11.03 -3.88
C GLY A 936 0.55 10.36 -3.65
N GLY A 937 0.46 9.43 -2.71
CA GLY A 937 -0.79 8.85 -2.23
C GLY A 937 -0.49 7.85 -1.13
N ILE A 938 -1.22 6.73 -1.10
CA ILE A 938 -0.86 5.53 -0.36
C ILE A 938 -0.50 4.45 -1.37
N ASP A 939 0.79 4.17 -1.48
CA ASP A 939 1.32 3.42 -2.61
C ASP A 939 1.66 1.98 -2.22
N THR A 940 1.55 1.07 -3.18
CA THR A 940 1.69 -0.38 -2.94
C THR A 940 2.74 -0.99 -3.85
N VAL A 941 3.72 -1.68 -3.26
CA VAL A 941 4.61 -2.57 -3.99
C VAL A 941 4.11 -4.01 -3.84
N ILE A 942 3.95 -4.71 -4.96
CA ILE A 942 3.75 -6.16 -5.01
C ILE A 942 5.06 -6.75 -5.55
N SER A 943 5.75 -7.56 -4.74
CA SER A 943 7.09 -8.05 -5.09
C SER A 943 7.17 -9.57 -5.13
N GLU A 944 7.69 -10.12 -6.22
CA GLU A 944 7.97 -11.57 -6.36
C GLU A 944 9.37 -11.98 -5.86
N VAL A 945 10.17 -10.99 -5.45
CA VAL A 945 11.54 -11.13 -4.92
C VAL A 945 11.66 -10.49 -3.52
N ASP A 946 12.76 -10.77 -2.82
CA ASP A 946 13.06 -10.07 -1.57
C ASP A 946 13.22 -8.57 -1.85
N TYR A 947 12.51 -7.73 -1.10
CA TYR A 947 12.41 -6.30 -1.44
C TYR A 947 12.47 -5.38 -0.21
N GLN A 948 13.09 -4.23 -0.42
CA GLN A 948 13.11 -3.13 0.53
C GLN A 948 12.40 -1.93 -0.05
N LEU A 949 11.39 -1.42 0.66
CA LEU A 949 10.63 -0.24 0.23
C LEU A 949 11.55 0.98 0.05
N GLY A 950 11.33 1.68 -1.06
CA GLY A 950 11.85 3.03 -1.26
C GLY A 950 11.28 4.01 -0.23
N ARG A 951 11.83 5.22 -0.16
CA ARG A 951 11.27 6.27 0.73
C ARG A 951 9.87 6.65 0.25
N GLU A 952 9.01 7.05 1.19
CA GLU A 952 7.66 7.54 0.93
C GLU A 952 6.68 6.50 0.34
N VAL A 953 7.03 5.22 0.28
CA VAL A 953 6.09 4.13 -0.07
C VAL A 953 5.56 3.47 1.20
N GLU A 954 4.26 3.25 1.30
CA GLU A 954 3.61 2.76 2.52
C GLU A 954 3.42 1.25 2.56
N ASN A 955 3.01 0.62 1.47
CA ASN A 955 2.59 -0.79 1.50
C ASN A 955 3.53 -1.72 0.73
N LEU A 956 3.79 -2.90 1.30
CA LEU A 956 4.50 -3.98 0.64
C LEU A 956 3.68 -5.27 0.74
N THR A 957 3.51 -5.98 -0.37
CA THR A 957 2.96 -7.34 -0.40
C THR A 957 3.95 -8.27 -1.10
N LEU A 958 4.38 -9.31 -0.39
CA LEU A 958 5.23 -10.35 -0.96
C LEU A 958 4.38 -11.37 -1.73
N ALA A 959 4.90 -11.78 -2.88
CA ALA A 959 4.31 -12.77 -3.78
C ALA A 959 5.40 -13.76 -4.24
N GLY A 960 4.99 -14.78 -5.00
CA GLY A 960 5.92 -15.71 -5.63
C GLY A 960 6.88 -16.40 -4.64
N THR A 961 8.18 -16.13 -4.78
CA THR A 961 9.25 -16.77 -4.00
C THR A 961 9.93 -15.84 -2.99
N ALA A 962 9.45 -14.61 -2.85
CA ALA A 962 9.97 -13.65 -1.89
C ALA A 962 9.80 -14.17 -0.45
N ILE A 963 10.82 -14.00 0.39
CA ILE A 963 10.79 -14.35 1.81
C ILE A 963 11.20 -13.20 2.72
N ALA A 964 11.73 -12.10 2.20
CA ALA A 964 12.10 -10.94 3.00
C ALA A 964 11.38 -9.66 2.52
N GLY A 965 10.64 -9.05 3.44
CA GLY A 965 9.98 -7.76 3.24
C GLY A 965 10.52 -6.73 4.23
N LEU A 966 11.20 -5.71 3.71
CA LEU A 966 11.81 -4.66 4.52
C LEU A 966 11.12 -3.32 4.26
N GLY A 967 10.66 -2.66 5.30
CA GLY A 967 10.08 -1.32 5.25
C GLY A 967 11.14 -0.22 5.17
N ASN A 968 10.68 1.01 5.37
CA ASN A 968 11.50 2.22 5.31
C ASN A 968 11.56 2.94 6.68
N GLY A 969 11.43 4.26 6.70
CA GLY A 969 11.43 5.06 7.95
C GLY A 969 10.07 5.65 8.31
N GLY A 970 9.04 5.38 7.50
CA GLY A 970 7.65 5.78 7.69
C GLY A 970 6.82 4.66 8.31
N SER A 971 5.50 4.83 8.36
CA SER A 971 4.58 3.77 8.83
C SER A 971 4.19 2.86 7.68
N ASN A 972 4.67 1.61 7.69
CA ASN A 972 4.45 0.63 6.64
C ASN A 972 3.39 -0.44 6.98
N ASP A 973 2.63 -0.92 5.99
CA ASP A 973 1.80 -2.14 6.08
C ASP A 973 2.41 -3.22 5.19
N ILE A 974 3.11 -4.17 5.82
CA ILE A 974 3.87 -5.23 5.15
C ILE A 974 3.11 -6.55 5.28
N ARG A 975 2.79 -7.15 4.14
CA ARG A 975 2.12 -8.45 3.99
C ARG A 975 3.09 -9.48 3.40
N GLY A 976 3.27 -10.57 4.12
CA GLY A 976 3.95 -11.77 3.67
C GLY A 976 3.06 -12.64 2.78
N ASN A 977 3.59 -13.81 2.42
CA ASN A 977 2.95 -14.83 1.60
C ASN A 977 2.69 -16.11 2.41
N ALA A 978 2.83 -17.29 1.82
CA ALA A 978 2.58 -18.57 2.48
C ALA A 978 3.88 -19.32 2.84
N LEU A 979 5.01 -18.61 2.77
CA LEU A 979 6.36 -19.11 3.09
C LEU A 979 6.82 -18.49 4.41
N ASP A 980 7.80 -19.12 5.05
CA ASP A 980 8.48 -18.57 6.22
C ASP A 980 9.15 -17.21 5.88
N ASN A 981 8.53 -16.11 6.28
CA ASN A 981 8.90 -14.75 5.95
C ASN A 981 9.69 -14.04 7.06
N TYR A 982 10.63 -13.21 6.65
CA TYR A 982 11.35 -12.24 7.47
C TYR A 982 10.76 -10.86 7.20
N LEU A 983 10.06 -10.29 8.18
CA LEU A 983 9.39 -8.99 8.06
C LEU A 983 9.98 -7.99 9.05
N ASP A 984 10.49 -6.88 8.53
CA ASP A 984 11.09 -5.79 9.30
C ASP A 984 10.55 -4.46 8.78
N GLY A 985 9.71 -3.79 9.56
CA GLY A 985 9.11 -2.50 9.19
C GLY A 985 10.14 -1.37 9.07
N GLY A 986 11.34 -1.56 9.61
CA GLY A 986 12.29 -0.47 9.79
C GLY A 986 11.87 0.40 10.96
N ARG A 987 12.06 1.72 10.83
CA ARG A 987 11.57 2.66 11.86
C ARG A 987 10.17 3.07 11.47
N GLY A 988 9.29 3.26 12.44
CA GLY A 988 7.95 3.73 12.14
C GLY A 988 6.97 3.23 13.16
N VAL A 989 5.69 3.28 12.82
CA VAL A 989 4.69 2.48 13.52
C VAL A 989 4.09 1.58 12.46
N ASP A 990 4.54 0.34 12.42
CA ASP A 990 4.29 -0.54 11.28
C ASP A 990 3.22 -1.59 11.58
N ILE A 991 2.64 -2.16 10.54
CA ILE A 991 1.77 -3.34 10.60
C ILE A 991 2.49 -4.45 9.83
N LEU A 992 2.77 -5.56 10.52
CA LEU A 992 3.45 -6.71 9.94
C LEU A 992 2.51 -7.92 9.97
N ARG A 993 2.33 -8.59 8.84
CA ARG A 993 1.44 -9.75 8.65
C ARG A 993 2.20 -10.81 7.89
N GLY A 994 2.52 -11.96 8.45
CA GLY A 994 3.30 -12.97 7.75
C GLY A 994 2.46 -13.83 6.83
N GLY A 995 1.25 -14.17 7.26
CA GLY A 995 0.41 -15.10 6.52
C GLY A 995 0.68 -16.52 7.00
N ALA A 996 0.77 -17.49 6.10
CA ALA A 996 1.10 -18.86 6.50
C ALA A 996 2.61 -19.10 6.45
N GLY A 997 3.11 -20.02 7.28
CA GLY A 997 4.55 -20.26 7.42
C GLY A 997 5.03 -19.92 8.82
N ASP A 998 6.26 -20.33 9.15
CA ASP A 998 6.87 -19.98 10.43
C ASP A 998 7.62 -18.63 10.28
N ASP A 999 6.96 -17.52 10.61
CA ASP A 999 7.44 -16.18 10.29
C ASP A 999 8.28 -15.54 11.40
N LEU A 1000 9.15 -14.60 11.01
CA LEU A 1000 9.99 -13.80 11.90
C LEU A 1000 9.72 -12.30 11.73
N TYR A 1001 9.17 -11.68 12.77
CA TYR A 1001 8.89 -10.25 12.85
C TYR A 1001 9.98 -9.51 13.62
N ILE A 1002 10.46 -8.39 13.09
CA ILE A 1002 11.31 -7.44 13.82
C ILE A 1002 10.44 -6.29 14.32
N VAL A 1003 10.49 -6.02 15.63
CA VAL A 1003 9.68 -4.96 16.27
C VAL A 1003 10.60 -4.01 17.02
N ASP A 1004 10.68 -2.75 16.56
CA ASP A 1004 11.63 -1.76 17.07
C ASP A 1004 11.01 -0.50 17.69
N ASP A 1005 9.73 -0.19 17.38
CA ASP A 1005 8.96 0.91 17.99
C ASP A 1005 7.57 0.44 18.44
N ARG A 1006 6.47 0.91 17.82
CA ARG A 1006 5.08 0.57 18.21
C ARG A 1006 4.41 -0.35 17.20
N ASP A 1007 5.22 -1.18 16.56
CA ASP A 1007 4.77 -2.05 15.47
C ASP A 1007 3.75 -3.07 15.97
N ARG A 1008 2.82 -3.40 15.07
CA ARG A 1008 1.74 -4.34 15.33
C ARG A 1008 1.87 -5.56 14.42
N VAL A 1009 2.16 -6.69 15.05
CA VAL A 1009 2.11 -8.01 14.42
C VAL A 1009 0.66 -8.50 14.37
N VAL A 1010 0.20 -9.05 13.24
CA VAL A 1010 -1.17 -9.56 13.05
C VAL A 1010 -1.17 -10.91 12.34
N GLU A 1011 -1.46 -11.96 13.12
CA GLU A 1011 -1.52 -13.35 12.65
C GLU A 1011 -2.91 -13.97 12.82
N ALA A 1012 -3.26 -14.93 11.96
CA ALA A 1012 -4.46 -15.76 12.12
C ALA A 1012 -4.14 -17.12 12.74
N ALA A 1013 -5.18 -17.78 13.26
CA ALA A 1013 -5.02 -19.03 13.98
C ALA A 1013 -4.61 -20.18 13.06
N GLY A 1014 -3.50 -20.86 13.39
CA GLY A 1014 -3.05 -22.08 12.70
C GLY A 1014 -2.28 -21.83 11.41
N GLU A 1015 -1.69 -20.64 11.27
CA GLU A 1015 -0.90 -20.26 10.10
C GLU A 1015 0.59 -20.62 10.21
N GLY A 1016 1.13 -20.84 11.41
CA GLY A 1016 2.50 -21.32 11.60
C GLY A 1016 2.92 -21.32 13.06
N VAL A 1017 4.23 -21.39 13.30
CA VAL A 1017 4.87 -21.11 14.59
C VAL A 1017 5.71 -19.84 14.46
N ASP A 1018 5.17 -18.75 14.98
CA ASP A 1018 5.67 -17.42 14.67
C ASP A 1018 6.58 -16.88 15.76
N SER A 1019 7.54 -16.05 15.36
CA SER A 1019 8.56 -15.49 16.22
C SER A 1019 8.65 -13.97 16.11
N VAL A 1020 8.61 -13.30 17.25
CA VAL A 1020 8.87 -11.85 17.33
C VAL A 1020 10.21 -11.61 17.98
N LEU A 1021 11.04 -10.81 17.30
CA LEU A 1021 12.29 -10.30 17.81
C LEU A 1021 12.15 -8.81 18.12
N SER A 1022 12.10 -8.46 19.40
CA SER A 1022 11.78 -7.09 19.81
C SER A 1022 12.94 -6.39 20.52
N SER A 1023 13.24 -5.15 20.11
CA SER A 1023 14.11 -4.23 20.86
C SER A 1023 13.36 -3.33 21.84
N VAL A 1024 12.04 -3.47 21.91
CA VAL A 1024 11.17 -2.77 22.86
C VAL A 1024 10.45 -3.76 23.78
N SER A 1025 9.82 -3.24 24.83
CA SER A 1025 8.98 -4.06 25.71
C SER A 1025 7.65 -4.35 25.03
N LEU A 1026 7.30 -5.63 24.89
CA LEU A 1026 6.19 -6.06 24.05
C LEU A 1026 5.20 -6.98 24.79
N VAL A 1027 3.94 -6.89 24.35
CA VAL A 1027 2.90 -7.88 24.63
C VAL A 1027 2.58 -8.55 23.30
N LEU A 1028 2.70 -9.88 23.23
CA LEU A 1028 2.37 -10.63 22.02
C LEU A 1028 0.91 -10.42 21.63
N SER A 1029 0.69 -10.22 20.33
CA SER A 1029 -0.63 -10.34 19.70
C SER A 1029 -1.13 -11.77 19.81
N ASP A 1030 -2.43 -11.99 19.60
CA ASP A 1030 -3.00 -13.33 19.50
C ASP A 1030 -2.33 -14.11 18.35
N ASN A 1031 -2.30 -15.45 18.47
CA ASN A 1031 -1.77 -16.38 17.46
C ASN A 1031 -0.25 -16.35 17.22
N VAL A 1032 0.53 -15.66 18.05
CA VAL A 1032 2.00 -15.67 17.96
C VAL A 1032 2.60 -16.47 19.11
N GLU A 1033 3.51 -17.39 18.84
CA GLU A 1033 4.03 -18.35 19.83
C GLU A 1033 5.28 -17.86 20.55
N ASN A 1034 6.21 -17.17 19.87
CA ASN A 1034 7.54 -16.90 20.43
C ASN A 1034 7.86 -15.39 20.52
N LEU A 1035 8.44 -14.95 21.64
CA LEU A 1035 8.94 -13.59 21.83
C LEU A 1035 10.37 -13.60 22.38
N PHE A 1036 11.27 -12.93 21.66
CA PHE A 1036 12.68 -12.80 22.02
C PHE A 1036 13.06 -11.32 22.17
N LEU A 1037 13.51 -10.93 23.36
CA LEU A 1037 13.98 -9.57 23.62
C LEU A 1037 15.44 -9.38 23.19
N ARG A 1038 15.75 -8.19 22.68
CA ARG A 1038 17.10 -7.70 22.40
C ARG A 1038 17.26 -6.26 22.89
N GLY A 1039 18.49 -5.74 22.82
CA GLY A 1039 18.78 -4.36 23.19
C GLY A 1039 18.41 -4.05 24.64
N ASP A 1040 17.71 -2.92 24.83
CA ASP A 1040 17.33 -2.40 26.14
C ASP A 1040 15.90 -2.79 26.58
N ALA A 1041 15.22 -3.69 25.83
CA ALA A 1041 13.90 -4.17 26.20
C ALA A 1041 13.93 -4.89 27.56
N VAL A 1042 12.92 -4.67 28.41
CA VAL A 1042 12.88 -5.23 29.77
C VAL A 1042 11.60 -6.01 30.09
N ARG A 1043 10.60 -6.05 29.19
CA ARG A 1043 9.34 -6.74 29.46
C ARG A 1043 8.86 -7.53 28.25
N ALA A 1044 8.60 -8.82 28.47
CA ALA A 1044 7.99 -9.75 27.52
C ALA A 1044 6.72 -10.31 28.13
N VAL A 1045 5.60 -10.18 27.44
CA VAL A 1045 4.30 -10.71 27.89
C VAL A 1045 3.71 -11.56 26.79
N GLY A 1046 3.32 -12.79 27.11
CA GLY A 1046 2.68 -13.75 26.21
C GLY A 1046 1.20 -13.45 25.93
N ASN A 1047 0.50 -14.40 25.33
CA ASN A 1047 -0.92 -14.37 25.00
C ASN A 1047 -1.67 -15.51 25.72
N ALA A 1048 -2.48 -16.32 25.04
CA ALA A 1048 -3.22 -17.43 25.65
C ALA A 1048 -2.74 -18.81 25.16
N LEU A 1049 -1.67 -18.81 24.35
CA LEU A 1049 -1.03 -20.00 23.79
C LEU A 1049 0.11 -20.47 24.68
N ASP A 1050 0.66 -21.64 24.38
CA ASP A 1050 1.89 -22.13 24.99
C ASP A 1050 3.10 -21.36 24.40
N ASN A 1051 3.47 -20.23 25.03
CA ASN A 1051 4.48 -19.33 24.51
C ASN A 1051 5.92 -19.69 24.92
N VAL A 1052 6.89 -19.32 24.07
CA VAL A 1052 8.31 -19.30 24.44
C VAL A 1052 8.78 -17.85 24.56
N LEU A 1053 9.05 -17.42 25.80
CA LEU A 1053 9.53 -16.07 26.10
C LEU A 1053 11.01 -16.11 26.46
N ARG A 1054 11.83 -15.33 25.75
CA ARG A 1054 13.27 -15.18 26.05
C ARG A 1054 13.64 -13.72 26.28
N GLY A 1055 14.18 -13.44 27.45
CA GLY A 1055 14.81 -12.19 27.82
C GLY A 1055 16.20 -12.00 27.21
N ASN A 1056 16.87 -10.94 27.66
CA ASN A 1056 18.20 -10.51 27.26
C ASN A 1056 19.16 -10.51 28.47
N GLY A 1057 20.10 -9.55 28.53
CA GLY A 1057 21.06 -9.45 29.65
C GLY A 1057 20.69 -8.39 30.69
N ALA A 1058 19.50 -7.80 30.57
CA ALA A 1058 18.94 -6.85 31.53
C ALA A 1058 17.98 -7.57 32.48
N ASN A 1059 17.66 -6.92 33.60
CA ASN A 1059 16.64 -7.40 34.53
C ASN A 1059 15.26 -7.38 33.86
N ASN A 1060 14.77 -8.53 33.44
CA ASN A 1060 13.57 -8.67 32.64
C ASN A 1060 12.35 -9.04 33.48
N VAL A 1061 11.18 -8.70 32.94
CA VAL A 1061 9.87 -9.11 33.44
C VAL A 1061 9.21 -9.99 32.37
N LEU A 1062 9.06 -11.28 32.67
CA LEU A 1062 8.47 -12.28 31.79
C LEU A 1062 7.13 -12.73 32.38
N ASP A 1063 6.06 -12.59 31.61
CA ASP A 1063 4.69 -12.95 32.00
C ASP A 1063 4.06 -13.79 30.89
N GLY A 1064 4.03 -15.12 31.08
CA GLY A 1064 3.46 -16.06 30.10
C GLY A 1064 1.97 -15.85 29.86
N ARG A 1065 1.25 -15.39 30.90
CA ARG A 1065 -0.20 -15.43 31.01
C ARG A 1065 -0.70 -16.88 30.97
N ALA A 1066 -1.78 -17.15 30.24
CA ALA A 1066 -2.38 -18.48 30.21
C ALA A 1066 -1.74 -19.32 29.11
N GLY A 1067 -1.66 -20.63 29.32
CA GLY A 1067 -0.92 -21.54 28.45
C GLY A 1067 0.11 -22.28 29.28
N ALA A 1068 0.80 -23.27 28.71
CA ALA A 1068 1.95 -23.89 29.35
C ALA A 1068 3.24 -23.26 28.79
N ASP A 1069 3.71 -22.20 29.43
CA ASP A 1069 4.75 -21.33 28.87
C ASP A 1069 6.18 -21.75 29.25
N GLU A 1070 7.15 -21.51 28.36
CA GLU A 1070 8.58 -21.59 28.69
C GLU A 1070 9.20 -20.19 28.75
N MET A 1071 9.62 -19.76 29.94
CA MET A 1071 10.21 -18.44 30.18
C MET A 1071 11.69 -18.55 30.53
N ARG A 1072 12.54 -17.82 29.81
CA ARG A 1072 14.00 -17.76 30.02
C ARG A 1072 14.47 -16.31 30.10
N GLY A 1073 14.85 -15.82 31.26
CA GLY A 1073 15.19 -14.42 31.52
C GLY A 1073 16.59 -14.06 31.03
N GLY A 1074 17.56 -14.93 31.30
CA GLY A 1074 18.88 -14.85 30.70
C GLY A 1074 19.95 -14.49 31.71
N ALA A 1075 20.34 -13.22 31.79
CA ALA A 1075 21.23 -12.73 32.83
C ALA A 1075 20.66 -11.43 33.38
N GLY A 1076 20.94 -11.12 34.64
CA GLY A 1076 20.23 -10.08 35.38
C GLY A 1076 19.34 -10.69 36.45
N ASP A 1077 18.78 -9.84 37.30
CA ASP A 1077 17.80 -10.27 38.31
C ASP A 1077 16.40 -10.20 37.68
N ASP A 1078 15.86 -11.35 37.27
CA ASP A 1078 14.64 -11.45 36.47
C ASP A 1078 13.38 -11.74 37.30
N PHE A 1079 12.23 -11.33 36.76
CA PHE A 1079 10.92 -11.57 37.35
C PHE A 1079 10.03 -12.39 36.42
N TYR A 1080 9.50 -13.49 36.95
CA TYR A 1080 8.61 -14.40 36.25
C TYR A 1080 7.20 -14.36 36.84
N PHE A 1081 6.19 -14.41 35.98
CA PHE A 1081 4.80 -14.60 36.39
C PHE A 1081 4.31 -15.95 35.88
N VAL A 1082 3.95 -16.82 36.82
CA VAL A 1082 3.51 -18.19 36.55
C VAL A 1082 2.05 -18.30 36.99
N ASP A 1083 1.16 -18.66 36.08
CA ASP A 1083 -0.26 -18.79 36.37
C ASP A 1083 -0.89 -20.12 35.93
N ASP A 1084 -0.22 -20.87 35.06
CA ASP A 1084 -0.53 -22.27 34.76
C ASP A 1084 0.47 -23.23 35.43
N ALA A 1085 0.03 -24.47 35.69
CA ALA A 1085 0.91 -25.49 36.29
C ALA A 1085 1.89 -26.10 35.27
N GLY A 1086 1.68 -25.88 33.98
CA GLY A 1086 2.56 -26.24 32.88
C GLY A 1086 3.70 -25.26 32.64
N ASP A 1087 3.62 -24.05 33.21
CA ASP A 1087 4.67 -23.03 33.07
C ASP A 1087 6.01 -23.51 33.61
N ARG A 1088 7.07 -23.14 32.90
CA ARG A 1088 8.44 -23.52 33.22
C ARG A 1088 9.36 -22.31 33.17
N VAL A 1089 10.12 -22.11 34.24
CA VAL A 1089 11.20 -21.11 34.31
C VAL A 1089 12.53 -21.80 34.03
N VAL A 1090 13.33 -21.24 33.13
CA VAL A 1090 14.64 -21.79 32.75
C VAL A 1090 15.73 -20.78 33.04
N GLU A 1091 16.47 -21.04 34.12
CA GLU A 1091 17.57 -20.18 34.56
C GLU A 1091 18.96 -20.82 34.47
N ALA A 1092 19.96 -19.98 34.24
CA ALA A 1092 21.36 -20.39 34.16
C ALA A 1092 22.10 -20.15 35.48
N THR A 1093 23.05 -21.02 35.82
CA THR A 1093 23.81 -20.88 37.07
C THR A 1093 24.59 -19.56 37.08
N GLY A 1094 24.29 -18.69 38.06
CA GLY A 1094 24.95 -17.40 38.25
C GLY A 1094 24.46 -16.29 37.30
N ALA A 1095 23.24 -16.43 36.76
CA ALA A 1095 22.58 -15.44 35.92
C ALA A 1095 22.12 -14.19 36.68
N GLY A 1096 21.71 -14.34 37.95
CA GLY A 1096 21.26 -13.26 38.81
C GLY A 1096 20.62 -13.84 40.07
N ASN A 1097 19.81 -13.03 40.76
CA ASN A 1097 18.84 -13.53 41.74
C ASN A 1097 17.43 -13.38 41.17
N ASP A 1098 16.80 -14.50 40.87
CA ASP A 1098 15.58 -14.54 40.07
C ASP A 1098 14.36 -14.81 40.94
N ARG A 1099 13.24 -14.17 40.58
CA ARG A 1099 12.02 -14.21 41.38
C ARG A 1099 10.79 -14.63 40.59
N VAL A 1100 10.12 -15.66 41.08
CA VAL A 1100 8.85 -16.15 40.55
C VAL A 1100 7.67 -15.64 41.37
N TYR A 1101 6.69 -15.07 40.68
CA TYR A 1101 5.36 -14.73 41.20
C TYR A 1101 4.35 -15.76 40.70
N ALA A 1102 4.02 -16.73 41.54
CA ALA A 1102 3.12 -17.82 41.17
C ALA A 1102 1.68 -17.55 41.63
N ARG A 1103 0.69 -17.85 40.79
CA ARG A 1103 -0.76 -17.86 41.10
C ARG A 1103 -1.35 -19.27 41.13
N THR A 1104 -0.48 -20.27 41.13
CA THR A 1104 -0.78 -21.70 41.25
C THR A 1104 0.24 -22.34 42.21
N SER A 1105 0.09 -23.63 42.51
CA SER A 1105 1.12 -24.35 43.27
C SER A 1105 2.38 -24.48 42.41
N TYR A 1106 3.54 -24.18 42.97
CA TYR A 1106 4.78 -24.08 42.21
C TYR A 1106 5.95 -24.76 42.93
N ALA A 1107 6.74 -25.51 42.18
CA ALA A 1107 8.02 -26.03 42.63
C ALA A 1107 9.12 -25.25 41.92
N ALA A 1108 10.02 -24.63 42.68
CA ALA A 1108 11.08 -23.81 42.14
C ALA A 1108 11.93 -24.62 41.15
N ASP A 1109 12.02 -24.13 39.91
CA ASP A 1109 12.95 -24.64 38.92
C ASP A 1109 14.40 -24.47 39.39
N ALA A 1110 15.33 -25.18 38.78
CA ALA A 1110 16.75 -25.07 39.14
C ALA A 1110 17.25 -23.64 38.88
N ASN A 1111 18.08 -23.12 39.80
CA ASN A 1111 18.62 -21.76 39.78
C ASN A 1111 17.60 -20.63 40.01
N VAL A 1112 16.39 -20.93 40.51
CA VAL A 1112 15.46 -19.90 41.00
C VAL A 1112 15.69 -19.71 42.50
N GLU A 1113 15.89 -18.47 42.95
CA GLU A 1113 16.14 -18.14 44.37
C GLU A 1113 14.87 -17.78 45.13
N ASP A 1114 13.98 -16.97 44.54
CA ASP A 1114 12.82 -16.41 45.24
C ASP A 1114 11.49 -16.87 44.64
N VAL A 1115 10.55 -17.31 45.48
CA VAL A 1115 9.18 -17.65 45.04
C VAL A 1115 8.16 -16.98 45.95
N ILE A 1116 7.19 -16.30 45.34
CA ILE A 1116 6.11 -15.59 46.04
C ILE A 1116 4.75 -16.00 45.45
N LEU A 1117 3.89 -16.60 46.28
CA LEU A 1117 2.50 -16.87 45.92
C LEU A 1117 1.67 -15.59 45.93
N ARG A 1118 0.81 -15.45 44.93
CA ARG A 1118 -0.15 -14.35 44.78
C ARG A 1118 -1.56 -14.89 44.51
N GLY A 1119 -2.56 -14.02 44.67
CA GLY A 1119 -3.97 -14.38 44.44
C GLY A 1119 -4.62 -15.09 45.63
N GLY A 1120 -5.85 -15.57 45.42
CA GLY A 1120 -6.59 -16.38 46.39
C GLY A 1120 -6.62 -17.83 45.95
N GLY A 1121 -6.27 -18.73 46.85
CA GLY A 1121 -6.14 -20.17 46.63
C GLY A 1121 -5.16 -20.81 47.60
N ALA A 1122 -5.49 -22.02 48.08
CA ALA A 1122 -4.61 -22.84 48.89
C ALA A 1122 -3.54 -23.50 47.99
N PHE A 1123 -2.52 -22.72 47.63
CA PHE A 1123 -1.42 -23.17 46.79
C PHE A 1123 -0.23 -23.60 47.65
N ASP A 1124 0.55 -24.55 47.12
CA ASP A 1124 1.74 -25.07 47.77
C ASP A 1124 3.01 -24.55 47.09
N ILE A 1125 4.08 -24.37 47.86
CA ILE A 1125 5.41 -24.01 47.34
C ILE A 1125 6.43 -25.07 47.77
N THR A 1126 7.26 -25.51 46.82
CA THR A 1126 8.45 -26.31 47.11
C THR A 1126 9.68 -25.59 46.57
N GLY A 1127 10.70 -25.37 47.40
CA GLY A 1127 12.00 -24.86 46.96
C GLY A 1127 12.86 -25.92 46.26
N ASN A 1128 14.07 -25.55 45.89
CA ASN A 1128 15.04 -26.39 45.19
C ASN A 1128 16.24 -26.73 46.09
N GLY A 1129 17.46 -26.76 45.54
CA GLY A 1129 18.68 -27.06 46.30
C GLY A 1129 19.48 -25.83 46.73
N LEU A 1130 18.94 -24.63 46.50
CA LEU A 1130 19.52 -23.33 46.85
C LEU A 1130 18.95 -22.82 48.18
N ASP A 1131 19.53 -21.72 48.68
CA ASP A 1131 18.99 -21.01 49.84
C ASP A 1131 17.77 -20.17 49.38
N ASN A 1132 16.59 -20.76 49.30
CA ASN A 1132 15.40 -20.12 48.73
C ASN A 1132 14.71 -19.14 49.69
N ALA A 1133 14.10 -18.08 49.15
CA ALA A 1133 13.12 -17.26 49.88
C ALA A 1133 11.70 -17.56 49.39
N LEU A 1134 10.92 -18.27 50.21
CA LEU A 1134 9.57 -18.72 49.88
C LEU A 1134 8.53 -17.92 50.67
N VAL A 1135 7.56 -17.33 49.97
CA VAL A 1135 6.50 -16.51 50.58
C VAL A 1135 5.12 -17.00 50.15
N GLY A 1136 4.34 -17.50 51.10
CA GLY A 1136 2.94 -17.87 50.94
C GLY A 1136 1.99 -16.67 50.82
N ASN A 1137 0.72 -16.96 50.53
CA ASN A 1137 -0.33 -15.98 50.33
C ASN A 1137 -1.18 -15.80 51.62
N ALA A 1138 -2.47 -15.49 51.51
CA ALA A 1138 -3.33 -15.26 52.67
C ALA A 1138 -4.20 -16.49 53.04
N ASP A 1139 -4.13 -17.54 52.22
CA ASP A 1139 -4.82 -18.81 52.41
C ASP A 1139 -3.84 -19.85 52.98
N ALA A 1140 -4.36 -20.98 53.47
CA ALA A 1140 -3.51 -22.03 54.03
C ALA A 1140 -2.58 -22.63 52.96
N ASN A 1141 -1.28 -22.44 53.11
CA ASN A 1141 -0.26 -22.96 52.19
C ASN A 1141 0.54 -24.12 52.81
N ARG A 1142 0.97 -25.08 52.00
CA ARG A 1142 2.08 -25.98 52.36
C ARG A 1142 3.37 -25.45 51.77
N ILE A 1143 4.37 -25.16 52.61
CA ILE A 1143 5.65 -24.58 52.20
C ILE A 1143 6.75 -25.56 52.58
N ASN A 1144 7.50 -26.05 51.59
CA ASN A 1144 8.65 -26.91 51.77
C ASN A 1144 9.90 -26.23 51.22
N GLY A 1145 10.91 -26.00 52.06
CA GLY A 1145 12.16 -25.35 51.65
C GLY A 1145 12.98 -26.17 50.65
N GLY A 1146 12.96 -27.50 50.78
CA GLY A 1146 13.84 -28.38 50.01
C GLY A 1146 15.18 -28.60 50.70
N ALA A 1147 16.27 -28.36 49.99
CA ALA A 1147 17.62 -28.44 50.54
C ALA A 1147 18.28 -27.07 50.44
N GLY A 1148 19.07 -26.68 51.44
CA GLY A 1148 19.60 -25.32 51.51
C GLY A 1148 19.36 -24.74 52.89
N ALA A 1149 19.61 -23.45 53.05
CA ALA A 1149 19.24 -22.67 54.22
C ALA A 1149 18.08 -21.73 53.87
N ASP A 1150 16.87 -22.28 53.85
CA ASP A 1150 15.71 -21.59 53.28
C ASP A 1150 15.09 -20.56 54.23
N THR A 1151 14.53 -19.48 53.69
CA THR A 1151 13.70 -18.52 54.41
C THR A 1151 12.24 -18.68 53.98
N MET A 1152 11.40 -19.17 54.88
CA MET A 1152 9.98 -19.41 54.63
C MET A 1152 9.10 -18.41 55.39
N ARG A 1153 8.10 -17.88 54.70
CA ARG A 1153 7.07 -17.00 55.26
C ARG A 1153 5.70 -17.53 54.86
N GLY A 1154 4.87 -17.88 55.84
CA GLY A 1154 3.53 -18.44 55.62
C GLY A 1154 2.57 -17.42 55.03
N GLY A 1155 2.61 -16.18 55.52
CA GLY A 1155 1.59 -15.21 55.17
C GLY A 1155 0.38 -15.35 56.08
N GLY A 1156 -0.84 -15.22 55.58
CA GLY A 1156 -2.05 -15.50 56.38
C GLY A 1156 -2.56 -16.91 56.10
N GLY A 1157 -3.40 -17.46 56.97
CA GLY A 1157 -3.92 -18.82 56.78
C GLY A 1157 -3.50 -19.72 57.93
N ALA A 1158 -3.79 -21.01 57.81
CA ALA A 1158 -3.28 -22.03 58.73
C ALA A 1158 -2.20 -22.81 57.99
N ASP A 1159 -0.98 -22.30 58.01
CA ASP A 1159 0.08 -22.75 57.11
C ASP A 1159 0.81 -23.98 57.61
N VAL A 1160 1.32 -24.81 56.70
CA VAL A 1160 2.10 -26.00 57.04
C VAL A 1160 3.50 -25.87 56.45
N PHE A 1161 4.49 -25.71 57.33
CA PHE A 1161 5.90 -25.73 56.97
C PHE A 1161 6.39 -27.19 56.98
N GLU A 1162 6.53 -27.78 55.79
CA GLU A 1162 6.84 -29.19 55.58
C GLU A 1162 8.33 -29.44 55.41
N PHE A 1163 8.83 -30.49 56.06
CA PHE A 1163 10.18 -30.99 55.91
C PHE A 1163 10.14 -32.48 55.57
N ARG A 1164 10.86 -32.92 54.53
CA ARG A 1164 10.66 -34.26 53.94
C ARG A 1164 11.78 -35.29 54.18
N ASP A 1165 13.00 -34.86 54.47
CA ASP A 1165 14.14 -35.71 54.78
C ASP A 1165 15.24 -34.88 55.45
N ASN A 1166 16.42 -35.44 55.78
CA ASN A 1166 17.48 -34.67 56.46
C ASN A 1166 18.24 -33.66 55.56
N SER A 1167 17.75 -33.28 54.38
CA SER A 1167 18.38 -32.29 53.49
C SER A 1167 18.38 -30.86 54.04
N PHE A 1168 17.42 -30.53 54.91
CA PHE A 1168 17.33 -29.25 55.63
C PHE A 1168 18.22 -29.19 56.89
N ALA A 1169 19.02 -30.24 57.16
CA ALA A 1169 19.66 -30.52 58.44
C ALA A 1169 20.88 -29.64 58.79
N GLY A 1170 20.71 -28.33 58.72
CA GLY A 1170 21.62 -27.39 59.37
C GLY A 1170 21.65 -27.59 60.89
N LEU A 1171 22.82 -27.43 61.51
CA LEU A 1171 22.97 -27.43 62.98
C LEU A 1171 23.26 -26.03 63.55
N ARG A 1172 23.29 -25.02 62.69
CA ARG A 1172 23.56 -23.63 63.04
C ARG A 1172 22.43 -22.75 62.48
N PRO A 1173 22.08 -21.66 63.17
CA PRO A 1173 21.04 -20.73 62.70
C PRO A 1173 21.27 -20.12 61.31
N SER A 1174 22.49 -20.20 60.76
CA SER A 1174 22.87 -19.67 59.45
C SER A 1174 22.89 -20.71 58.34
N THR A 1175 22.67 -21.98 58.66
CA THR A 1175 22.67 -23.10 57.71
C THR A 1175 21.41 -23.94 57.84
N SER A 1176 20.46 -23.49 58.66
CA SER A 1176 19.20 -24.15 58.95
C SER A 1176 18.07 -23.32 58.36
N ASP A 1177 17.01 -23.99 57.95
CA ASP A 1177 15.79 -23.34 57.51
C ASP A 1177 15.20 -22.42 58.58
N ARG A 1178 14.62 -21.33 58.11
CA ARG A 1178 14.10 -20.24 58.92
C ARG A 1178 12.66 -19.91 58.55
N ILE A 1179 11.76 -20.05 59.50
CA ILE A 1179 10.37 -19.60 59.42
C ILE A 1179 10.26 -18.19 60.03
N VAL A 1180 9.76 -17.23 59.27
CA VAL A 1180 9.81 -15.80 59.64
C VAL A 1180 8.57 -15.31 60.37
N ASP A 1181 7.40 -15.94 60.16
CA ASP A 1181 6.13 -15.43 60.67
C ASP A 1181 5.17 -16.52 61.15
N PHE A 1182 5.69 -17.51 61.86
CA PHE A 1182 4.90 -18.58 62.48
C PHE A 1182 3.82 -18.03 63.43
N ARG A 1183 2.56 -18.41 63.22
CA ARG A 1183 1.37 -17.92 63.96
C ARG A 1183 0.53 -19.06 64.50
N GLN A 1184 0.90 -19.55 65.69
CA GLN A 1184 0.11 -20.53 66.46
C GLN A 1184 -1.39 -20.17 66.59
N GLY A 1185 -1.72 -18.87 66.66
CA GLY A 1185 -3.09 -18.38 66.77
C GLY A 1185 -3.92 -18.47 65.48
N GLN A 1186 -3.28 -18.61 64.32
CA GLN A 1186 -3.95 -18.80 63.02
C GLN A 1186 -4.01 -20.28 62.61
N GLY A 1187 -3.20 -21.13 63.25
CA GLY A 1187 -3.25 -22.58 63.08
C GLY A 1187 -2.01 -23.16 62.41
N ASP A 1188 -0.95 -22.37 62.24
CA ASP A 1188 0.29 -22.81 61.60
C ASP A 1188 0.92 -24.02 62.29
N ARG A 1189 1.50 -24.91 61.50
CA ARG A 1189 2.15 -26.15 61.96
C ARG A 1189 3.46 -26.42 61.26
N ILE A 1190 4.32 -27.15 61.96
CA ILE A 1190 5.56 -27.72 61.42
C ILE A 1190 5.31 -29.19 61.14
N ASP A 1191 5.49 -29.63 59.90
CA ASP A 1191 5.26 -31.00 59.48
C ASP A 1191 6.57 -31.76 59.30
N LEU A 1192 6.73 -32.81 60.11
CA LEU A 1192 7.89 -33.68 60.18
C LEU A 1192 7.51 -35.16 59.95
N ASP A 1193 6.27 -35.48 59.57
CA ASP A 1193 5.77 -36.86 59.35
C ASP A 1193 6.50 -37.58 58.18
N LEU A 1194 7.24 -36.83 57.37
CA LEU A 1194 8.07 -37.38 56.31
C LEU A 1194 9.55 -37.55 56.71
N VAL A 1195 9.99 -36.94 57.79
CA VAL A 1195 11.35 -37.08 58.35
C VAL A 1195 11.43 -38.36 59.18
N ASP A 1196 12.49 -39.14 58.99
CA ASP A 1196 12.69 -40.36 59.78
C ASP A 1196 13.23 -40.03 61.19
N ALA A 1197 12.39 -40.24 62.20
CA ALA A 1197 12.75 -39.92 63.57
C ALA A 1197 13.80 -40.87 64.17
N ASP A 1198 13.98 -42.10 63.68
CA ASP A 1198 14.98 -43.03 64.21
C ASP A 1198 15.76 -43.71 63.08
N THR A 1199 16.87 -43.07 62.70
CA THR A 1199 17.78 -43.56 61.65
C THR A 1199 18.48 -44.88 62.01
N THR A 1200 18.37 -45.36 63.26
CA THR A 1200 18.92 -46.65 63.70
C THR A 1200 17.97 -47.81 63.41
N GLN A 1201 16.71 -47.53 63.10
CA GLN A 1201 15.68 -48.48 62.77
C GLN A 1201 15.34 -48.42 61.27
N ALA A 1202 14.66 -49.45 60.76
CA ALA A 1202 14.30 -49.54 59.35
C ALA A 1202 12.84 -49.13 59.14
N GLY A 1203 12.60 -48.27 58.15
CA GLY A 1203 11.30 -47.64 57.91
C GLY A 1203 11.19 -46.34 58.68
N ARG A 1204 10.13 -45.55 58.44
CA ARG A 1204 9.94 -44.25 59.08
C ARG A 1204 9.37 -44.37 60.48
N GLN A 1205 9.90 -43.62 61.44
CA GLN A 1205 9.35 -43.48 62.79
C GLN A 1205 8.87 -42.05 63.07
N ASP A 1206 7.89 -41.93 63.97
CA ASP A 1206 7.32 -40.66 64.43
C ASP A 1206 8.19 -40.05 65.54
N PHE A 1207 8.29 -38.73 65.60
CA PHE A 1207 9.00 -38.05 66.69
C PHE A 1207 8.18 -38.04 67.99
N ALA A 1208 8.88 -38.18 69.11
CA ALA A 1208 8.36 -37.91 70.44
C ALA A 1208 8.72 -36.47 70.88
N PHE A 1209 7.73 -35.59 70.93
CA PHE A 1209 7.94 -34.21 71.42
C PHE A 1209 8.07 -34.17 72.96
N ILE A 1210 9.26 -33.79 73.44
CA ILE A 1210 9.61 -33.75 74.87
C ILE A 1210 9.61 -32.32 75.47
N GLY A 1211 9.15 -31.32 74.72
CA GLY A 1211 9.09 -29.92 75.16
C GLY A 1211 10.46 -29.25 75.18
N SER A 1212 10.81 -28.55 76.27
CA SER A 1212 12.10 -27.84 76.41
C SER A 1212 13.18 -28.62 77.17
N GLY A 1213 12.87 -29.86 77.58
CA GLY A 1213 13.79 -30.77 78.25
C GLY A 1213 15.01 -31.09 77.38
N ALA A 1214 16.12 -31.48 78.02
CA ALA A 1214 17.28 -32.00 77.30
C ALA A 1214 16.97 -33.41 76.75
N PHE A 1215 17.62 -33.77 75.65
CA PHE A 1215 17.53 -35.13 75.10
C PHE A 1215 17.94 -36.17 76.14
N SER A 1216 17.22 -37.29 76.18
CA SER A 1216 17.45 -38.38 77.11
C SER A 1216 18.47 -39.40 76.59
N GLY A 1217 18.86 -39.29 75.31
CA GLY A 1217 19.67 -40.26 74.56
C GLY A 1217 18.84 -41.40 73.98
N ALA A 1218 17.55 -41.16 73.74
CA ALA A 1218 16.69 -42.04 72.94
C ALA A 1218 16.53 -41.40 71.56
N ALA A 1219 16.68 -42.19 70.50
CA ALA A 1219 16.41 -41.72 69.14
C ALA A 1219 14.93 -41.35 68.98
N GLY A 1220 14.65 -40.40 68.08
CA GLY A 1220 13.32 -39.90 67.78
C GLY A 1220 12.80 -38.87 68.76
N GLU A 1221 13.67 -38.16 69.47
CA GLU A 1221 13.24 -37.07 70.37
C GLU A 1221 13.23 -35.71 69.66
N LEU A 1222 12.15 -34.95 69.85
CA LEU A 1222 12.01 -33.58 69.34
C LEU A 1222 11.85 -32.59 70.50
N ARG A 1223 12.61 -31.50 70.48
CA ARG A 1223 12.58 -30.47 71.51
C ARG A 1223 12.65 -29.07 70.94
N TYR A 1224 12.39 -28.05 71.78
CA TYR A 1224 12.62 -26.66 71.42
C TYR A 1224 13.38 -25.86 72.50
N GLN A 1225 14.02 -24.76 72.08
CA GLN A 1225 14.65 -23.79 72.98
C GLN A 1225 14.42 -22.36 72.48
N VAL A 1226 14.13 -21.44 73.40
CA VAL A 1226 14.08 -20.00 73.11
C VAL A 1226 15.42 -19.37 73.47
N ILE A 1227 16.11 -18.79 72.49
CA ILE A 1227 17.43 -18.14 72.66
C ILE A 1227 17.37 -16.77 72.00
N ASN A 1228 17.71 -15.71 72.76
CA ASN A 1228 17.78 -14.33 72.27
C ASN A 1228 16.52 -13.85 71.51
N GLY A 1229 15.33 -14.32 71.92
CA GLY A 1229 14.05 -13.92 71.32
C GLY A 1229 13.58 -14.74 70.12
N ASN A 1230 14.36 -15.74 69.67
CA ASN A 1230 13.98 -16.69 68.63
C ASN A 1230 13.79 -18.10 69.20
N THR A 1231 13.00 -18.92 68.50
CA THR A 1231 12.72 -20.30 68.88
C THR A 1231 13.44 -21.25 67.95
N TYR A 1232 14.07 -22.27 68.52
CA TYR A 1232 14.88 -23.24 67.80
C TYR A 1232 14.33 -24.62 68.10
N VAL A 1233 13.94 -25.37 67.06
CA VAL A 1233 13.47 -26.75 67.14
C VAL A 1233 14.63 -27.67 66.79
N TYR A 1234 14.87 -28.68 67.62
CA TYR A 1234 15.95 -29.65 67.46
C TYR A 1234 15.38 -31.06 67.48
N GLY A 1235 15.83 -31.91 66.56
CA GLY A 1235 15.55 -33.35 66.57
C GLY A 1235 16.82 -34.17 66.77
N ASP A 1236 16.75 -35.20 67.61
CA ASP A 1236 17.75 -36.27 67.79
C ASP A 1236 17.20 -37.54 67.13
N THR A 1237 17.81 -37.94 66.02
CA THR A 1237 17.40 -39.06 65.16
C THR A 1237 18.30 -40.29 65.24
N ASP A 1238 19.43 -40.23 65.95
CA ASP A 1238 20.33 -41.37 66.14
C ASP A 1238 20.50 -41.80 67.61
N GLY A 1239 19.94 -41.03 68.54
CA GLY A 1239 19.90 -41.31 69.97
C GLY A 1239 21.23 -41.05 70.67
N ASP A 1240 22.15 -40.30 70.08
CA ASP A 1240 23.43 -39.96 70.71
C ASP A 1240 23.32 -38.83 71.75
N GLY A 1241 22.16 -38.16 71.80
CA GLY A 1241 21.84 -37.07 72.73
C GLY A 1241 22.24 -35.67 72.22
N ASP A 1242 22.79 -35.56 71.00
CA ASP A 1242 23.01 -34.33 70.27
C ASP A 1242 21.92 -34.15 69.19
N ALA A 1243 21.78 -32.93 68.65
CA ALA A 1243 20.79 -32.67 67.60
C ALA A 1243 21.32 -33.05 66.22
N ASN A 1244 20.49 -33.66 65.38
CA ASN A 1244 20.81 -33.99 63.99
C ASN A 1244 20.27 -32.95 62.99
N PHE A 1245 19.25 -32.17 63.35
CA PHE A 1245 18.81 -31.00 62.59
C PHE A 1245 18.36 -29.86 63.52
N LEU A 1246 18.28 -28.66 62.94
CA LEU A 1246 17.75 -27.46 63.56
C LEU A 1246 16.77 -26.79 62.60
N ILE A 1247 15.64 -26.31 63.12
CA ILE A 1247 14.73 -25.38 62.44
C ILE A 1247 14.63 -24.12 63.28
N ARG A 1248 14.77 -22.95 62.65
CA ARG A 1248 14.66 -21.65 63.31
C ARG A 1248 13.30 -21.02 63.06
N LEU A 1249 12.66 -20.53 64.11
CA LEU A 1249 11.49 -19.67 64.05
C LEU A 1249 11.87 -18.29 64.58
N ASP A 1250 11.63 -17.25 63.80
CA ASP A 1250 11.81 -15.86 64.24
C ASP A 1250 10.67 -15.47 65.19
N GLY A 1251 11.01 -15.28 66.47
CA GLY A 1251 10.03 -15.05 67.55
C GLY A 1251 10.13 -16.04 68.71
N ALA A 1252 9.61 -15.63 69.87
CA ALA A 1252 9.65 -16.42 71.10
C ALA A 1252 8.33 -17.17 71.30
N TYR A 1253 8.32 -18.45 70.93
CA TYR A 1253 7.15 -19.32 70.97
C TYR A 1253 7.26 -20.35 72.10
N THR A 1254 6.11 -20.73 72.64
CA THR A 1254 5.99 -21.89 73.54
C THR A 1254 5.31 -23.00 72.76
N LEU A 1255 6.12 -23.91 72.23
CA LEU A 1255 5.61 -24.99 71.36
C LEU A 1255 5.02 -26.14 72.18
N VAL A 1256 3.93 -26.72 71.69
CA VAL A 1256 3.22 -27.90 72.21
C VAL A 1256 3.10 -28.95 71.11
N GLY A 1257 2.78 -30.20 71.46
CA GLY A 1257 2.67 -31.28 70.46
C GLY A 1257 1.64 -31.03 69.35
N GLY A 1258 0.65 -30.17 69.56
CA GLY A 1258 -0.33 -29.79 68.53
C GLY A 1258 0.18 -28.78 67.49
N ASP A 1259 1.36 -28.18 67.70
CA ASP A 1259 2.04 -27.31 66.72
C ASP A 1259 2.80 -28.12 65.66
N PHE A 1260 2.85 -29.44 65.82
CA PHE A 1260 3.57 -30.34 64.94
C PHE A 1260 2.62 -31.36 64.30
N ILE A 1261 2.99 -31.81 63.10
CA ILE A 1261 2.51 -33.04 62.46
C ILE A 1261 3.70 -34.00 62.51
N LEU A 1262 3.59 -35.09 63.28
CA LEU A 1262 4.69 -35.97 63.68
C LEU A 1262 4.41 -37.42 63.32
#